data_AF-A0A3B9HPR1-F1
#
_entry.id   AF-A0A3B9HPR1-F1
#
_cell.length_a   1.000
_cell.length_b   1.000
_cell.length_c   1.000
_cell.angle_alpha   90.00
_cell.angle_beta   90.00
_cell.angle_gamma   90.00
#
_symmetry.space_group_name_H-M   'P 1'
#
loop_
_entity.id
_entity.type
_entity.pdbx_description
1 polymer ?
#
loop_
_entity_poly.entity_id
_entity_poly.type
_entity_poly.pdbx_seq_one_letter_code
_entity_poly.pdbx_strand_id
1 'polypeptide(L)'
;NFAEQSEIPADSATGPATANDISNQRSTEQSGVRMSINFDLKGQNSACSFNIRQMTLYEILNGVKAPAKKLFAVFDLELTNMLPEQDVVVYPDGGQHPARWINQASKKEKIIKAVPAYEIGDISRHLFLRWNDDPATPCSPAGWLTADPLAGFARNNLVLSPGKPAAGKVAFLVSDEHGLSNGAIDYYDSNYGHLSLVIAGKMEPAALRAATLPESPAGSLGKAFTLKITGVEDHPAPLFAASAGKHLVWRLVDFVIESQVQALLDIDPRTRMHLVIPTEAGPVRRPLSMVTGLLPAGFLYRSKLTPGSANNFRQAFLLPAELAATASGTICIELTGDNSYINLNSAETFSNAAVERSWNAEGNGLKVKINTQGRLASINNQKGEWLVVDATVADLPDGSGTRLDKLLFLGRADLKEHGFMLNSGQRMLNTSGNKAEHKGLGTFADAKEAAGNQTRIYPEGINNTLMFAANDSSAVPDGQELRFVAIFRVPAKGEYLLAAEGMPLAEALASSEPKELPNWILAANDEVVPTLPTVFEQQLAAKLKQLAIVESFKPAAKETTQIVDPDGNICESPCNLRPPVILPESASNQGNIVVEVIIETESTAEGAAAQAGAAASALSGGGRQTRNLKVVSSQLAVADVCKTPFEIVYYEDTDRAGAKLLKARVVGIWGGNEGRDAVDLKNWQPVKEIITFGCKGMNLLRFERALDKNGLKDRVHSIALAIPDLSEEQTADLQKRWTAARSERAPDHISLWQWFAHARLAGFIAAQSAHEKELVDVLGVHLSRENSPRIMVLTGALNGSKTFEARLDLLNIQPVVSGDNQAVDAFRIAAGIFVSALEAEIMSGKGVFQFWGKNRLQIIADSGNQKKAWLKFAASRGVSERAIKAISTTRSVVLFPETPAMINEQPFWAWLEINPKTWETIGVLETGERGAFVSEAIVQALVPDGSGLALGFWKGVETSVWGMSAFILQGDSTAQAAANTRKLMGELSEQLAKFSDSIEVSIGDLSVDLVSTKVTLAGFSSEKTYSPWEGYKGFVTGFKMGSSFYLSRVKKTAGN
;
A
#
# COMPACT_ATOMS: atom_id res chain seq x y z
N ASN A 1 -5.76 0.03 65.35
CA ASN A 1 -5.28 -1.15 66.11
C ASN A 1 -5.54 -2.40 65.30
N PHE A 2 -4.52 -3.25 65.25
CA PHE A 2 -4.40 -4.55 64.58
C PHE A 2 -3.94 -4.56 63.12
N ALA A 3 -2.63 -4.81 63.02
CA ALA A 3 -1.91 -5.48 61.95
C ALA A 3 -2.36 -6.94 61.81
N GLU A 4 -2.17 -7.55 60.64
CA GLU A 4 -1.21 -8.65 60.48
C GLU A 4 -1.00 -9.04 59.02
N GLN A 5 0.20 -9.56 58.78
CA GLN A 5 0.81 -9.97 57.53
C GLN A 5 0.13 -11.19 56.92
N SER A 6 0.20 -11.34 55.60
CA SER A 6 0.28 -12.67 55.00
C SER A 6 1.22 -12.68 53.79
N GLU A 7 1.96 -13.76 53.72
CA GLU A 7 3.21 -13.97 53.01
C GLU A 7 3.01 -14.33 51.53
N ILE A 8 4.06 -14.05 50.75
CA ILE A 8 4.30 -14.56 49.40
C ILE A 8 4.83 -16.00 49.52
N PRO A 9 4.36 -16.95 48.68
CA PRO A 9 5.17 -18.09 48.30
C PRO A 9 5.51 -18.07 46.82
N ALA A 10 6.78 -18.38 46.52
CA ALA A 10 7.31 -18.61 45.19
C ALA A 10 7.23 -20.11 44.81
N ASP A 11 7.08 -20.33 43.50
CA ASP A 11 7.31 -21.54 42.68
C ASP A 11 6.42 -22.79 42.82
N SER A 12 5.75 -23.14 41.71
CA SER A 12 6.11 -24.32 40.90
C SER A 12 5.31 -24.39 39.60
N ALA A 13 5.97 -24.90 38.56
CA ALA A 13 5.56 -24.92 37.17
C ALA A 13 4.60 -26.07 36.81
N THR A 14 4.12 -26.00 35.57
CA THR A 14 3.65 -27.09 34.68
C THR A 14 2.18 -27.54 34.73
N GLY A 15 1.41 -27.02 33.78
CA GLY A 15 0.25 -27.69 33.17
C GLY A 15 0.08 -27.16 31.73
N PRO A 16 -0.10 -28.02 30.71
CA PRO A 16 -0.29 -27.54 29.34
C PRO A 16 -1.72 -26.98 29.22
N ALA A 17 -1.83 -25.70 28.89
CA ALA A 17 -3.11 -25.09 28.53
C ALA A 17 -3.61 -25.74 27.24
N THR A 18 -4.77 -26.37 27.30
CA THR A 18 -5.44 -27.04 26.18
C THR A 18 -6.08 -26.01 25.24
N ALA A 19 -6.23 -26.38 23.97
CA ALA A 19 -6.61 -25.54 22.83
C ALA A 19 -7.99 -24.84 22.87
N ASN A 20 -8.72 -24.93 23.99
CA ASN A 20 -10.00 -24.22 24.19
C ASN A 20 -9.85 -22.79 24.76
N ASP A 21 -8.65 -22.35 25.14
CA ASP A 21 -8.45 -20.99 25.70
C ASP A 21 -8.17 -19.91 24.64
N ILE A 22 -7.94 -20.26 23.37
CA ILE A 22 -7.58 -19.29 22.33
C ILE A 22 -8.82 -18.66 21.66
N SER A 23 -9.99 -19.32 21.69
CA SER A 23 -11.25 -18.74 21.21
C SER A 23 -11.87 -17.73 22.19
N ASN A 24 -11.39 -17.66 23.44
CA ASN A 24 -11.89 -16.74 24.47
C ASN A 24 -11.16 -15.38 24.53
N GLN A 25 -10.15 -15.13 23.68
CA GLN A 25 -9.40 -13.86 23.71
C GLN A 25 -10.15 -12.64 23.12
N ARG A 26 -11.39 -12.80 22.64
CA ARG A 26 -12.30 -11.68 22.33
C ARG A 26 -13.53 -11.59 23.24
N SER A 27 -13.68 -12.50 24.20
CA SER A 27 -14.81 -12.49 25.14
C SER A 27 -14.33 -12.18 26.55
N THR A 28 -13.61 -11.07 26.70
CA THR A 28 -13.69 -10.21 27.89
C THR A 28 -13.12 -8.85 27.49
N GLU A 29 -13.94 -7.80 27.52
CA GLU A 29 -13.45 -6.46 27.83
C GLU A 29 -12.82 -6.54 29.23
N GLN A 30 -11.60 -7.08 29.35
CA GLN A 30 -11.03 -7.43 30.64
C GLN A 30 -10.47 -6.16 31.30
N SER A 31 -11.20 -5.78 32.36
CA SER A 31 -10.89 -4.91 33.50
C SER A 31 -10.58 -3.43 33.20
N GLY A 32 -11.61 -2.59 33.35
CA GLY A 32 -11.50 -1.13 33.41
C GLY A 32 -12.83 -0.38 33.35
N VAL A 33 -13.96 -1.06 33.14
CA VAL A 33 -15.29 -0.41 33.09
C VAL A 33 -15.59 0.24 34.43
N ARG A 34 -15.82 1.54 34.41
CA ARG A 34 -16.22 2.33 35.58
C ARG A 34 -17.73 2.49 35.66
N MET A 35 -18.37 2.73 34.51
CA MET A 35 -19.81 2.98 34.42
C MET A 35 -20.31 2.66 33.02
N SER A 36 -21.55 2.21 32.90
CA SER A 36 -22.28 2.16 31.64
C SER A 36 -23.64 2.83 31.79
N ILE A 37 -24.05 3.59 30.78
CA ILE A 37 -25.32 4.31 30.71
C ILE A 37 -25.98 3.95 29.38
N ASN A 38 -27.18 3.38 29.46
CA ASN A 38 -28.00 3.11 28.29
C ASN A 38 -28.91 4.31 28.02
N PHE A 39 -28.98 4.73 26.76
CA PHE A 39 -29.90 5.76 26.29
C PHE A 39 -30.32 5.43 24.85
N ASP A 40 -31.53 5.79 24.42
CA ASP A 40 -31.98 5.64 23.02
C ASP A 40 -32.11 7.04 22.41
N LEU A 41 -30.96 7.68 22.17
CA LEU A 41 -30.90 9.06 21.73
C LEU A 41 -30.83 9.13 20.19
N LYS A 42 -31.84 9.74 19.58
CA LYS A 42 -31.96 9.86 18.13
C LYS A 42 -31.94 11.31 17.69
N GLY A 43 -31.33 11.56 16.54
CA GLY A 43 -31.44 12.83 15.83
C GLY A 43 -30.98 12.66 14.40
N GLN A 44 -31.09 13.71 13.61
CA GLN A 44 -30.76 13.65 12.18
C GLN A 44 -30.41 15.05 11.66
N ASN A 45 -29.57 15.08 10.64
CA ASN A 45 -29.48 16.23 9.74
C ASN A 45 -30.19 15.91 8.41
N SER A 46 -29.93 16.67 7.35
CA SER A 46 -30.59 16.45 6.06
C SER A 46 -30.05 15.26 5.24
N ALA A 47 -28.98 14.58 5.70
CA ALA A 47 -28.36 13.46 5.00
C ALA A 47 -28.19 12.18 5.82
N CYS A 48 -28.18 12.27 7.15
CA CYS A 48 -27.86 11.15 8.02
C CYS A 48 -28.68 11.20 9.32
N SER A 49 -29.27 10.06 9.69
CA SER A 49 -29.82 9.84 11.02
C SER A 49 -28.79 9.22 11.93
N PHE A 50 -28.78 9.63 13.19
CA PHE A 50 -27.94 9.13 14.27
C PHE A 50 -28.81 8.46 15.32
N ASN A 51 -28.38 7.31 15.79
CA ASN A 51 -28.93 6.62 16.94
C ASN A 51 -27.80 6.22 17.89
N ILE A 52 -27.81 6.75 19.12
CA ILE A 52 -26.83 6.43 20.15
C ILE A 52 -27.52 5.56 21.19
N ARG A 53 -27.03 4.34 21.38
CA ARG A 53 -27.68 3.30 22.20
C ARG A 53 -27.11 3.18 23.61
N GLN A 54 -25.84 3.48 23.76
CA GLN A 54 -25.11 3.28 25.01
C GLN A 54 -23.85 4.15 25.05
N MET A 55 -23.47 4.57 26.25
CA MET A 55 -22.13 5.05 26.56
C MET A 55 -21.54 4.22 27.70
N THR A 56 -20.26 3.89 27.58
CA THR A 56 -19.50 3.20 28.62
C THR A 56 -18.19 3.91 28.89
N LEU A 57 -17.89 4.11 30.17
CA LEU A 57 -16.68 4.76 30.66
C LEU A 57 -15.65 3.72 31.07
N TYR A 58 -14.42 3.83 30.56
CA TYR A 58 -13.32 2.93 30.85
C TYR A 58 -12.10 3.68 31.41
N GLU A 59 -11.50 3.12 32.46
CA GLU A 59 -10.16 3.47 32.92
C GLU A 59 -9.07 2.77 32.10
N ILE A 60 -9.38 1.57 31.61
CA ILE A 60 -8.51 0.76 30.75
C ILE A 60 -9.36 0.21 29.61
N LEU A 61 -8.93 0.46 28.37
CA LEU A 61 -9.59 -0.03 27.15
C LEU A 61 -8.60 -0.94 26.40
N ASN A 62 -8.94 -2.22 26.29
CA ASN A 62 -8.13 -3.24 25.61
C ASN A 62 -6.63 -3.24 26.05
N GLY A 63 -6.40 -3.12 27.36
CA GLY A 63 -5.06 -3.10 27.96
C GLY A 63 -4.33 -1.74 27.88
N VAL A 64 -4.93 -0.71 27.28
CA VAL A 64 -4.39 0.67 27.30
C VAL A 64 -5.07 1.44 28.43
N LYS A 65 -4.28 1.97 29.37
CA LYS A 65 -4.79 2.78 30.48
C LYS A 65 -5.02 4.22 30.01
N ALA A 66 -6.15 4.81 30.40
CA ALA A 66 -6.40 6.23 30.14
C ALA A 66 -5.34 7.11 30.85
N PRO A 67 -5.02 8.30 30.30
CA PRO A 67 -4.15 9.25 30.98
C PRO A 67 -4.63 9.58 32.40
N ALA A 68 -3.71 10.03 33.27
CA ALA A 68 -4.09 10.46 34.62
C ALA A 68 -5.22 11.50 34.58
N LYS A 69 -6.25 11.32 35.42
CA LYS A 69 -7.45 12.17 35.48
C LYS A 69 -8.32 12.18 34.21
N LYS A 70 -8.16 11.19 33.32
CA LYS A 70 -8.98 11.01 32.13
C LYS A 70 -9.63 9.62 32.12
N LEU A 71 -10.75 9.50 31.41
CA LEU A 71 -11.43 8.25 31.09
C LEU A 71 -11.65 8.14 29.58
N PHE A 72 -11.78 6.91 29.07
CA PHE A 72 -12.35 6.69 27.75
C PHE A 72 -13.88 6.70 27.85
N ALA A 73 -14.54 7.61 27.15
CA ALA A 73 -15.97 7.56 26.92
C ALA A 73 -16.25 6.92 25.56
N VAL A 74 -16.76 5.69 25.57
CA VAL A 74 -17.07 4.91 24.37
C VAL A 74 -18.57 4.94 24.13
N PHE A 75 -18.97 5.31 22.92
CA PHE A 75 -20.37 5.36 22.51
C PHE A 75 -20.66 4.31 21.45
N ASP A 76 -21.79 3.64 21.55
CA ASP A 76 -22.35 2.75 20.52
C ASP A 76 -23.31 3.56 19.63
N LEU A 77 -22.94 3.71 18.35
CA LEU A 77 -23.66 4.50 17.36
C LEU A 77 -24.16 3.64 16.21
N GLU A 78 -25.31 4.02 15.68
CA GLU A 78 -25.82 3.58 14.39
C GLU A 78 -26.15 4.80 13.52
N LEU A 79 -25.62 4.83 12.31
CA LEU A 79 -25.77 5.89 11.32
C LEU A 79 -26.49 5.37 10.09
N THR A 80 -27.48 6.11 9.58
CA THR A 80 -28.24 5.71 8.38
C THR A 80 -28.30 6.85 7.37
N ASN A 81 -28.02 6.54 6.10
CA ASN A 81 -28.17 7.48 4.98
C ASN A 81 -29.65 7.84 4.75
N MET A 82 -29.94 9.15 4.71
CA MET A 82 -31.27 9.74 4.50
C MET A 82 -31.36 10.58 3.22
N LEU A 83 -30.37 10.53 2.33
CA LEU A 83 -30.38 11.31 1.11
C LEU A 83 -31.59 10.93 0.23
N PRO A 84 -32.26 11.91 -0.40
CA PRO A 84 -33.32 11.63 -1.36
C PRO A 84 -32.73 11.13 -2.69
N GLU A 85 -33.59 10.53 -3.52
CA GLU A 85 -33.27 10.28 -4.92
C GLU A 85 -32.99 11.62 -5.62
N GLN A 86 -31.86 11.71 -6.31
CA GLN A 86 -31.44 12.92 -7.02
C GLN A 86 -30.63 12.55 -8.26
N ASP A 87 -30.32 13.56 -9.06
CA ASP A 87 -29.41 13.38 -10.20
C ASP A 87 -28.00 13.14 -9.66
N VAL A 88 -27.38 12.05 -10.10
CA VAL A 88 -26.07 11.56 -9.67
C VAL A 88 -25.19 11.39 -10.90
N VAL A 89 -24.00 11.96 -10.84
CA VAL A 89 -22.99 11.75 -11.87
C VAL A 89 -22.24 10.47 -11.56
N VAL A 90 -22.15 9.59 -12.57
CA VAL A 90 -21.44 8.32 -12.49
C VAL A 90 -20.17 8.41 -13.31
N TYR A 91 -19.05 8.17 -12.64
CA TYR A 91 -17.73 8.16 -13.25
C TYR A 91 -17.38 6.79 -13.86
N PRO A 92 -16.43 6.72 -14.80
CA PRO A 92 -16.01 5.46 -15.43
C PRO A 92 -15.44 4.41 -14.47
N ASP A 93 -14.97 4.83 -13.30
CA ASP A 93 -14.51 3.97 -12.20
C ASP A 93 -15.66 3.52 -11.26
N GLY A 94 -16.89 3.92 -11.57
CA GLY A 94 -18.11 3.66 -10.81
C GLY A 94 -18.25 4.49 -9.53
N GLY A 95 -17.40 5.51 -9.33
CA GLY A 95 -17.62 6.55 -8.34
C GLY A 95 -18.92 7.30 -8.64
N GLN A 96 -19.67 7.64 -7.60
CA GLN A 96 -20.94 8.35 -7.72
C GLN A 96 -21.06 9.50 -6.73
N HIS A 97 -21.41 10.68 -7.23
CA HIS A 97 -21.65 11.86 -6.40
C HIS A 97 -22.91 12.60 -6.88
N PRO A 98 -23.66 13.26 -5.98
CA PRO A 98 -24.73 14.17 -6.36
C PRO A 98 -24.27 15.11 -7.49
N ALA A 99 -25.02 15.19 -8.59
CA ALA A 99 -24.66 15.99 -9.75
C ALA A 99 -24.46 17.48 -9.42
N ARG A 100 -25.11 17.96 -8.35
CA ARG A 100 -24.95 19.32 -7.79
C ARG A 100 -23.56 19.62 -7.23
N TRP A 101 -22.71 18.62 -7.00
CA TRP A 101 -21.35 18.81 -6.48
C TRP A 101 -20.31 19.04 -7.57
N ILE A 102 -20.67 18.83 -8.83
CA ILE A 102 -19.80 19.04 -9.99
C ILE A 102 -20.14 20.39 -10.63
N ASN A 103 -19.14 21.28 -10.72
CA ASN A 103 -19.26 22.51 -11.51
C ASN A 103 -19.27 22.11 -13.00
N GLN A 104 -20.40 22.34 -13.69
CA GLN A 104 -20.75 21.75 -14.99
C GLN A 104 -19.89 22.23 -16.18
N ALA A 105 -18.60 21.87 -16.23
CA ALA A 105 -17.70 22.23 -17.34
C ALA A 105 -17.49 21.10 -18.37
N SER A 106 -17.70 19.81 -18.04
CA SER A 106 -17.42 18.67 -18.93
C SER A 106 -18.69 17.94 -19.40
N LYS A 107 -19.13 18.18 -20.64
CA LYS A 107 -20.30 17.55 -21.30
C LYS A 107 -20.16 16.02 -21.61
N LYS A 108 -19.36 15.25 -20.87
CA LYS A 108 -19.07 13.83 -21.19
C LYS A 108 -19.52 12.81 -20.13
N GLU A 109 -20.14 13.23 -19.03
CA GLU A 109 -20.45 12.35 -17.90
C GLU A 109 -21.92 11.90 -17.88
N LYS A 110 -22.18 10.64 -17.52
CA LYS A 110 -23.52 10.03 -17.51
C LYS A 110 -24.22 10.40 -16.20
N ILE A 111 -25.37 11.08 -16.30
CA ILE A 111 -26.23 11.44 -15.17
C ILE A 111 -27.34 10.38 -15.05
N ILE A 112 -27.49 9.78 -13.87
CA ILE A 112 -28.58 8.87 -13.55
C ILE A 112 -29.41 9.43 -12.38
N LYS A 113 -30.65 8.96 -12.21
CA LYS A 113 -31.39 9.17 -10.96
C LYS A 113 -31.10 8.02 -9.99
N ALA A 114 -30.57 8.35 -8.82
CA ALA A 114 -30.28 7.40 -7.77
C ALA A 114 -30.23 8.08 -6.39
N VAL A 115 -30.30 7.30 -5.32
CA VAL A 115 -29.90 7.76 -3.98
C VAL A 115 -28.38 7.58 -3.88
N PRO A 116 -27.57 8.64 -3.76
CA PRO A 116 -26.12 8.48 -3.67
C PRO A 116 -25.70 8.00 -2.27
N ALA A 117 -24.52 7.42 -2.19
CA ALA A 117 -23.88 7.16 -0.91
C ALA A 117 -23.56 8.48 -0.20
N TYR A 118 -23.71 8.49 1.12
CA TYR A 118 -23.28 9.60 1.97
C TYR A 118 -21.91 9.29 2.57
N GLU A 119 -20.93 10.16 2.34
CA GLU A 119 -19.54 9.95 2.77
C GLU A 119 -19.15 10.94 3.87
N ILE A 120 -18.62 10.39 4.96
CA ILE A 120 -17.94 11.13 6.03
C ILE A 120 -16.44 10.94 5.81
N GLY A 121 -15.76 11.98 5.32
CA GLY A 121 -14.35 11.86 4.91
C GLY A 121 -13.38 11.58 6.06
N ASP A 122 -13.66 12.09 7.26
CA ASP A 122 -12.86 11.86 8.47
C ASP A 122 -13.67 12.06 9.75
N ILE A 123 -14.12 10.99 10.40
CA ILE A 123 -14.92 11.01 11.63
C ILE A 123 -14.32 11.94 12.70
N SER A 124 -12.98 12.02 12.82
CA SER A 124 -12.33 12.87 13.83
C SER A 124 -12.51 14.38 13.60
N ARG A 125 -12.83 14.80 12.37
CA ARG A 125 -13.12 16.19 11.99
C ARG A 125 -14.60 16.54 12.09
N HIS A 126 -15.45 15.54 12.22
CA HIS A 126 -16.90 15.68 12.17
C HIS A 126 -17.57 15.37 13.51
N LEU A 127 -17.08 14.41 14.30
CA LEU A 127 -17.66 13.99 15.59
C LEU A 127 -16.85 14.51 16.79
N PHE A 128 -17.53 15.28 17.64
CA PHE A 128 -16.98 15.87 18.85
C PHE A 128 -17.87 15.57 20.07
N LEU A 129 -17.24 15.48 21.23
CA LEU A 129 -17.92 15.34 22.52
C LEU A 129 -17.67 16.57 23.38
N ARG A 130 -18.74 17.23 23.81
CA ARG A 130 -18.71 18.21 24.89
C ARG A 130 -19.01 17.53 26.20
N TRP A 131 -18.17 17.79 27.20
CA TRP A 131 -18.20 17.14 28.51
C TRP A 131 -18.09 18.18 29.62
N ASN A 132 -19.22 18.52 30.25
CA ASN A 132 -19.35 19.63 31.18
C ASN A 132 -18.85 20.95 30.55
N ASP A 133 -18.01 21.68 31.28
CA ASP A 133 -17.34 22.89 30.85
C ASP A 133 -15.95 22.61 30.23
N ASP A 134 -15.61 21.33 29.99
CA ASP A 134 -14.38 20.99 29.28
C ASP A 134 -14.50 21.40 27.80
N PRO A 135 -13.38 21.76 27.16
CA PRO A 135 -13.35 21.95 25.72
C PRO A 135 -13.82 20.70 24.96
N ALA A 136 -14.54 20.93 23.86
CA ALA A 136 -15.01 19.85 23.00
C ALA A 136 -13.83 18.98 22.52
N THR A 137 -13.96 17.66 22.68
CA THR A 137 -12.92 16.70 22.35
C THR A 137 -13.28 15.97 21.06
N PRO A 138 -12.38 15.90 20.05
CA PRO A 138 -12.63 15.15 18.83
C PRO A 138 -12.66 13.64 19.08
N CYS A 139 -13.26 12.89 18.16
CA CYS A 139 -13.24 11.43 18.19
C CYS A 139 -11.79 10.91 18.20
N SER A 140 -11.49 10.00 19.14
CA SER A 140 -10.16 9.47 19.40
C SER A 140 -9.88 8.20 18.58
N PRO A 141 -8.63 8.00 18.12
CA PRO A 141 -8.16 6.72 17.59
C PRO A 141 -8.31 5.54 18.57
N ALA A 142 -8.51 5.83 19.87
CA ALA A 142 -8.85 4.83 20.86
C ALA A 142 -10.14 4.05 20.53
N GLY A 143 -11.01 4.58 19.65
CA GLY A 143 -12.16 3.85 19.13
C GLY A 143 -11.78 2.51 18.49
N TRP A 144 -10.63 2.42 17.83
CA TRP A 144 -10.14 1.15 17.25
C TRP A 144 -9.68 0.11 18.28
N LEU A 145 -9.63 0.46 19.56
CA LEU A 145 -9.38 -0.51 20.63
C LEU A 145 -10.63 -1.33 20.97
N THR A 146 -11.82 -0.89 20.55
CA THR A 146 -13.07 -1.61 20.77
C THR A 146 -13.17 -2.84 19.87
N ALA A 147 -14.09 -3.75 20.18
CA ALA A 147 -14.28 -4.98 19.40
C ALA A 147 -14.88 -4.72 18.00
N ASP A 148 -15.64 -3.63 17.89
CA ASP A 148 -16.56 -3.25 16.82
C ASP A 148 -16.47 -1.72 16.54
N PRO A 149 -15.33 -1.19 16.08
CA PRO A 149 -15.20 0.24 15.80
C PRO A 149 -16.12 0.68 14.66
N LEU A 150 -16.67 1.91 14.75
CA LEU A 150 -17.63 2.45 13.78
C LEU A 150 -17.04 2.61 12.37
N ALA A 151 -15.80 3.11 12.28
CA ALA A 151 -15.01 3.03 11.05
C ALA A 151 -14.04 1.85 11.16
N GLY A 152 -13.87 1.11 10.06
CA GLY A 152 -12.95 -0.02 10.01
C GLY A 152 -11.54 0.32 10.53
N PHE A 153 -10.80 -0.70 10.97
CA PHE A 153 -9.49 -0.49 11.59
C PHE A 153 -8.54 0.31 10.69
N ALA A 154 -7.89 1.35 11.24
CA ALA A 154 -7.04 2.30 10.53
C ALA A 154 -7.74 3.12 9.41
N ARG A 155 -9.07 3.11 9.36
CA ARG A 155 -9.89 4.00 8.53
C ARG A 155 -10.54 5.05 9.43
N ASN A 156 -10.46 6.29 9.01
CA ASN A 156 -11.20 7.40 9.64
C ASN A 156 -12.37 7.86 8.78
N ASN A 157 -12.53 7.37 7.55
CA ASN A 157 -13.68 7.67 6.71
C ASN A 157 -14.81 6.65 6.93
N LEU A 158 -16.04 7.05 6.59
CA LEU A 158 -17.22 6.19 6.64
C LEU A 158 -18.11 6.45 5.42
N VAL A 159 -18.53 5.39 4.74
CA VAL A 159 -19.44 5.47 3.58
C VAL A 159 -20.76 4.81 3.93
N LEU A 160 -21.83 5.61 4.01
CA LEU A 160 -23.19 5.15 4.26
C LEU A 160 -23.92 4.92 2.93
N SER A 161 -24.00 3.65 2.54
CA SER A 161 -24.76 3.26 1.34
C SER A 161 -26.28 3.39 1.57
N PRO A 162 -27.07 3.68 0.52
CA PRO A 162 -28.54 3.74 0.64
C PRO A 162 -29.11 2.46 1.25
N GLY A 163 -29.97 2.60 2.26
CA GLY A 163 -30.64 1.47 2.92
C GLY A 163 -29.73 0.55 3.75
N LYS A 164 -28.45 0.88 3.92
CA LYS A 164 -27.50 0.10 4.74
C LYS A 164 -26.97 0.95 5.90
N PRO A 165 -27.48 0.78 7.12
CA PRO A 165 -26.94 1.47 8.28
C PRO A 165 -25.53 0.98 8.62
N ALA A 166 -24.70 1.87 9.16
CA ALA A 166 -23.41 1.53 9.75
C ALA A 166 -23.53 1.61 11.27
N ALA A 167 -23.15 0.53 11.97
CA ALA A 167 -23.20 0.47 13.43
C ALA A 167 -21.82 0.11 13.99
N GLY A 168 -21.47 0.71 15.13
CA GLY A 168 -20.23 0.43 15.84
C GLY A 168 -19.88 1.51 16.84
N LYS A 169 -18.72 1.36 17.47
CA LYS A 169 -18.28 2.18 18.60
C LYS A 169 -17.29 3.26 18.20
N VAL A 170 -17.41 4.41 18.84
CA VAL A 170 -16.40 5.49 18.83
C VAL A 170 -15.96 5.80 20.25
N ALA A 171 -14.77 6.36 20.42
CA ALA A 171 -14.25 6.70 21.75
C ALA A 171 -13.78 8.16 21.82
N PHE A 172 -13.92 8.75 23.00
CA PHE A 172 -13.43 10.09 23.35
C PHE A 172 -12.63 10.02 24.65
N LEU A 173 -11.73 10.99 24.88
CA LEU A 173 -11.01 11.13 26.15
C LEU A 173 -11.63 12.27 26.96
N VAL A 174 -12.22 11.95 28.11
CA VAL A 174 -12.97 12.92 28.94
C VAL A 174 -12.34 13.10 30.32
N SER A 175 -12.59 14.23 30.97
CA SER A 175 -12.14 14.46 32.36
C SER A 175 -12.84 13.54 33.35
N ASP A 176 -12.07 13.02 34.30
CA ASP A 176 -12.56 12.24 35.45
C ASP A 176 -12.78 13.10 36.70
N GLU A 177 -12.54 14.41 36.66
CA GLU A 177 -12.48 15.22 37.88
C GLU A 177 -13.85 15.48 38.52
N HIS A 178 -14.92 15.59 37.72
CA HIS A 178 -16.23 16.07 38.19
C HIS A 178 -17.42 15.17 37.81
N GLY A 179 -17.17 14.00 37.19
CA GLY A 179 -18.24 13.17 36.60
C GLY A 179 -19.00 13.89 35.47
N LEU A 180 -20.03 13.28 34.90
CA LEU A 180 -20.85 13.90 33.85
C LEU A 180 -22.05 14.64 34.46
N SER A 181 -22.15 15.95 34.23
CA SER A 181 -23.31 16.78 34.62
C SER A 181 -24.03 17.35 33.39
N ASN A 182 -23.29 17.86 32.40
CA ASN A 182 -23.81 18.31 31.11
C ASN A 182 -22.97 17.68 29.99
N GLY A 183 -23.59 17.29 28.88
CA GLY A 183 -22.82 16.76 27.75
C GLY A 183 -23.63 16.66 26.47
N ALA A 184 -22.94 16.75 25.34
CA ALA A 184 -23.52 16.60 24.03
C ALA A 184 -22.51 16.00 23.04
N ILE A 185 -23.02 15.19 22.11
CA ILE A 185 -22.26 14.77 20.92
C ILE A 185 -22.66 15.69 19.77
N ASP A 186 -21.68 16.36 19.20
CA ASP A 186 -21.86 17.26 18.07
C ASP A 186 -21.31 16.61 16.80
N TYR A 187 -22.10 16.66 15.73
CA TYR A 187 -21.73 16.25 14.39
C TYR A 187 -21.74 17.47 13.46
N TYR A 188 -20.58 17.83 12.94
CA TYR A 188 -20.40 18.99 12.07
C TYR A 188 -20.42 18.57 10.60
N ASP A 189 -21.48 18.89 9.88
CA ASP A 189 -21.54 18.77 8.42
C ASP A 189 -21.95 20.10 7.78
N SER A 190 -21.06 20.69 6.99
CA SER A 190 -21.28 21.97 6.32
C SER A 190 -22.23 21.88 5.11
N ASN A 191 -22.34 20.70 4.49
CA ASN A 191 -23.14 20.47 3.29
C ASN A 191 -24.61 20.13 3.63
N TYR A 192 -24.83 19.44 4.75
CA TYR A 192 -26.14 18.90 5.12
C TYR A 192 -26.67 19.36 6.48
N GLY A 193 -25.94 20.26 7.15
CA GLY A 193 -26.30 20.82 8.45
C GLY A 193 -25.73 20.03 9.62
N HIS A 194 -25.43 20.75 10.69
CA HIS A 194 -24.90 20.18 11.92
C HIS A 194 -26.00 19.53 12.76
N LEU A 195 -25.61 18.58 13.60
CA LEU A 195 -26.47 17.90 14.55
C LEU A 195 -25.83 17.98 15.95
N SER A 196 -26.61 18.25 16.98
CA SER A 196 -26.18 18.20 18.37
C SER A 196 -27.13 17.31 19.16
N LEU A 197 -26.57 16.30 19.83
CA LEU A 197 -27.30 15.30 20.60
C LEU A 197 -26.92 15.44 22.06
N VAL A 198 -27.81 16.03 22.87
CA VAL A 198 -27.59 16.22 24.31
C VAL A 198 -27.67 14.87 25.03
N ILE A 199 -26.56 14.44 25.61
CA ILE A 199 -26.44 13.16 26.34
C ILE A 199 -26.65 13.33 27.85
N ALA A 200 -26.47 14.54 28.39
CA ALA A 200 -26.71 14.85 29.79
C ALA A 200 -26.99 16.35 30.00
N GLY A 201 -27.83 16.67 30.99
CA GLY A 201 -28.08 18.05 31.43
C GLY A 201 -28.72 18.93 30.34
N LYS A 202 -28.29 20.19 30.28
CA LYS A 202 -28.71 21.15 29.23
C LYS A 202 -27.47 21.68 28.53
N MET A 203 -27.43 21.51 27.21
CA MET A 203 -26.40 22.10 26.37
C MET A 203 -27.05 22.75 25.16
N GLU A 204 -26.77 24.03 24.98
CA GLU A 204 -27.15 24.72 23.74
C GLU A 204 -26.31 24.16 22.57
N PRO A 205 -26.87 24.10 21.34
CA PRO A 205 -26.12 23.70 20.15
C PRO A 205 -24.88 24.58 19.95
N ALA A 206 -23.75 23.97 19.59
CA ALA A 206 -22.52 24.71 19.36
C ALA A 206 -22.67 25.65 18.15
N ALA A 207 -22.53 26.96 18.38
CA ALA A 207 -22.49 27.96 17.31
C ALA A 207 -21.06 28.04 16.76
N LEU A 208 -20.77 27.30 15.68
CA LEU A 208 -19.55 27.49 14.89
C LEU A 208 -19.94 27.92 13.49
N ARG A 209 -20.04 29.23 13.27
CA ARG A 209 -20.01 29.83 11.94
C ARG A 209 -19.01 30.98 12.00
N ALA A 210 -17.92 30.90 11.23
CA ALA A 210 -17.16 32.09 10.91
C ALA A 210 -18.06 33.06 10.13
N ALA A 211 -17.81 34.36 10.27
CA ALA A 211 -18.48 35.35 9.44
C ALA A 211 -18.20 35.04 7.95
N THR A 212 -19.26 34.91 7.16
CA THR A 212 -19.13 34.70 5.71
C THR A 212 -18.48 35.94 5.10
N LEU A 213 -17.43 35.76 4.31
CA LEU A 213 -16.79 36.88 3.63
C LEU A 213 -17.71 37.45 2.54
N PRO A 214 -17.78 38.79 2.39
CA PRO A 214 -18.59 39.44 1.36
C PRO A 214 -18.09 39.16 -0.06
N GLU A 215 -16.78 38.98 -0.23
CA GLU A 215 -16.14 38.45 -1.43
C GLU A 215 -15.24 37.28 -1.02
N SER A 216 -15.25 36.20 -1.80
CA SER A 216 -14.49 34.99 -1.51
C SER A 216 -13.32 34.86 -2.49
N PRO A 217 -12.10 35.26 -2.10
CA PRO A 217 -10.90 35.07 -2.91
C PRO A 217 -10.73 33.61 -3.34
N ALA A 218 -10.29 33.39 -4.59
CA ALA A 218 -10.05 32.05 -5.11
C ALA A 218 -8.74 31.99 -5.90
N GLY A 219 -8.09 30.83 -5.88
CA GLY A 219 -6.89 30.56 -6.66
C GLY A 219 -6.80 29.11 -7.13
N SER A 220 -6.01 28.88 -8.17
CA SER A 220 -5.89 27.57 -8.82
C SER A 220 -4.81 26.72 -8.17
N LEU A 221 -5.13 25.48 -7.80
CA LEU A 221 -4.17 24.47 -7.38
C LEU A 221 -3.87 23.58 -8.58
N GLY A 222 -2.88 24.00 -9.37
CA GLY A 222 -2.58 23.38 -10.67
C GLY A 222 -3.69 23.62 -11.70
N LYS A 223 -3.90 22.67 -12.62
CA LYS A 223 -4.95 22.75 -13.67
C LYS A 223 -6.30 22.15 -13.24
N ALA A 224 -6.33 21.51 -12.08
CA ALA A 224 -7.31 20.50 -11.72
C ALA A 224 -8.21 20.90 -10.55
N PHE A 225 -7.77 21.83 -9.70
CA PHE A 225 -8.48 22.19 -8.48
C PHE A 225 -8.47 23.70 -8.27
N THR A 226 -9.47 24.21 -7.57
CA THR A 226 -9.59 25.61 -7.17
C THR A 226 -9.83 25.66 -5.67
N LEU A 227 -9.09 26.50 -4.96
CA LEU A 227 -9.33 26.77 -3.55
C LEU A 227 -9.95 28.16 -3.42
N LYS A 228 -11.04 28.23 -2.65
CA LYS A 228 -11.81 29.45 -2.39
C LYS A 228 -11.91 29.72 -0.90
N ILE A 229 -11.46 30.89 -0.45
CA ILE A 229 -11.56 31.33 0.95
C ILE A 229 -13.01 31.74 1.23
N THR A 230 -13.62 31.16 2.26
CA THR A 230 -15.04 31.38 2.62
C THR A 230 -15.21 32.15 3.93
N GLY A 231 -14.21 32.13 4.80
CA GLY A 231 -14.25 32.80 6.10
C GLY A 231 -12.84 33.07 6.64
N VAL A 232 -12.66 34.21 7.31
CA VAL A 232 -11.44 34.53 8.05
C VAL A 232 -11.86 35.20 9.36
N GLU A 233 -11.36 34.71 10.48
CA GLU A 233 -11.63 35.29 11.81
C GLU A 233 -10.41 35.15 12.72
N ASP A 234 -10.13 36.16 13.54
CA ASP A 234 -9.09 36.09 14.56
C ASP A 234 -9.73 35.76 15.92
N HIS A 235 -9.22 34.70 16.56
CA HIS A 235 -9.72 34.21 17.83
C HIS A 235 -8.63 34.32 18.93
N PRO A 236 -8.89 35.01 20.05
CA PRO A 236 -7.95 35.05 21.18
C PRO A 236 -7.94 33.74 21.95
N ALA A 237 -6.97 33.54 22.85
CA ALA A 237 -6.97 32.36 23.72
C ALA A 237 -8.06 32.37 24.80
N PRO A 238 -8.61 31.21 25.18
CA PRO A 238 -8.30 29.85 24.68
C PRO A 238 -9.09 29.43 23.43
N LEU A 239 -8.62 28.39 22.73
CA LEU A 239 -9.28 27.80 21.55
C LEU A 239 -9.22 26.25 21.62
N PHE A 240 -10.37 25.57 21.77
CA PHE A 240 -10.49 24.10 21.81
C PHE A 240 -9.38 23.41 22.63
N ALA A 241 -9.26 23.80 23.91
CA ALA A 241 -8.24 23.39 24.88
C ALA A 241 -6.82 23.91 24.67
N ALA A 242 -6.49 24.49 23.51
CA ALA A 242 -5.24 25.21 23.35
C ALA A 242 -5.26 26.57 24.05
N SER A 243 -4.10 26.98 24.54
CA SER A 243 -3.87 28.32 25.10
C SER A 243 -2.65 28.96 24.44
N ALA A 244 -2.63 30.28 24.45
CA ALA A 244 -1.54 31.10 23.94
C ALA A 244 -1.45 32.37 24.80
N GLY A 245 -0.28 33.03 24.78
CA GLY A 245 -0.11 34.32 25.44
C GLY A 245 -1.06 35.39 24.87
N LYS A 246 -1.42 36.39 25.69
CA LYS A 246 -2.39 37.46 25.32
C LYS A 246 -1.94 38.33 24.15
N HIS A 247 -0.66 38.30 23.81
CA HIS A 247 -0.07 38.98 22.65
C HIS A 247 -0.29 38.21 21.35
N LEU A 248 -0.87 37.01 21.38
CA LEU A 248 -1.12 36.15 20.23
C LEU A 248 -2.61 35.93 19.98
N VAL A 249 -2.96 35.69 18.72
CA VAL A 249 -4.29 35.29 18.25
C VAL A 249 -4.15 34.16 17.24
N TRP A 250 -5.16 33.28 17.18
CA TRP A 250 -5.28 32.33 16.09
C TRP A 250 -6.13 32.92 14.98
N ARG A 251 -5.53 33.09 13.80
CA ARG A 251 -6.26 33.36 12.57
C ARG A 251 -6.85 32.07 12.04
N LEU A 252 -8.15 31.93 12.12
CA LEU A 252 -8.91 30.84 11.55
C LEU A 252 -9.25 31.20 10.10
N VAL A 253 -9.02 30.25 9.20
CA VAL A 253 -9.31 30.37 7.79
C VAL A 253 -10.18 29.21 7.36
N ASP A 254 -11.39 29.53 6.91
CA ASP A 254 -12.29 28.59 6.27
C ASP A 254 -12.14 28.70 4.76
N PHE A 255 -12.11 27.55 4.09
CA PHE A 255 -12.03 27.49 2.64
C PHE A 255 -12.66 26.23 2.08
N VAL A 256 -12.96 26.29 0.78
CA VAL A 256 -13.45 25.17 -0.01
C VAL A 256 -12.42 24.81 -1.06
N ILE A 257 -12.14 23.53 -1.22
CA ILE A 257 -11.41 23.01 -2.39
C ILE A 257 -12.42 22.36 -3.33
N GLU A 258 -12.51 22.89 -4.54
CA GLU A 258 -13.33 22.38 -5.64
C GLU A 258 -12.43 21.67 -6.66
N SER A 259 -12.85 20.50 -7.13
CA SER A 259 -12.17 19.75 -8.18
C SER A 259 -12.86 19.95 -9.53
N GLN A 260 -12.06 20.23 -10.57
CA GLN A 260 -12.48 20.50 -11.95
C GLN A 260 -12.19 19.34 -12.92
N VAL A 261 -11.51 18.27 -12.44
CA VAL A 261 -11.15 17.08 -13.24
C VAL A 261 -11.14 15.82 -12.38
N GLN A 262 -11.23 14.65 -13.01
CA GLN A 262 -11.14 13.34 -12.35
C GLN A 262 -9.71 12.99 -11.91
N ALA A 263 -9.18 13.71 -10.93
CA ALA A 263 -7.92 13.41 -10.27
C ALA A 263 -8.05 13.48 -8.73
N LEU A 264 -7.28 12.66 -8.01
CA LEU A 264 -7.15 12.76 -6.55
C LEU A 264 -6.15 13.87 -6.20
N LEU A 265 -6.54 14.82 -5.34
CA LEU A 265 -5.56 15.74 -4.74
C LEU A 265 -5.00 15.08 -3.48
N ASP A 266 -3.74 14.65 -3.55
CA ASP A 266 -2.99 14.17 -2.39
C ASP A 266 -2.11 15.31 -1.87
N ILE A 267 -2.55 15.96 -0.79
CA ILE A 267 -1.86 17.10 -0.19
C ILE A 267 -1.62 16.83 1.30
N ASP A 268 -0.43 17.19 1.76
CA ASP A 268 -0.06 17.24 3.17
C ASP A 268 -0.01 18.71 3.64
N PRO A 269 -1.09 19.20 4.28
CA PRO A 269 -1.22 20.62 4.60
C PRO A 269 -0.12 21.13 5.51
N ARG A 270 0.31 20.31 6.48
CA ARG A 270 1.33 20.68 7.47
C ARG A 270 2.67 21.01 6.85
N THR A 271 3.02 20.36 5.75
CA THR A 271 4.32 20.52 5.08
C THR A 271 4.26 21.40 3.84
N ARG A 272 3.06 21.69 3.33
CA ARG A 272 2.87 22.40 2.05
C ARG A 272 2.09 23.71 2.16
N MET A 273 1.35 23.95 3.23
CA MET A 273 0.47 25.12 3.38
C MET A 273 0.94 26.05 4.50
N HIS A 274 1.07 27.33 4.18
CA HIS A 274 1.61 28.33 5.10
C HIS A 274 0.91 29.66 4.91
N LEU A 275 0.84 30.44 5.97
CA LEU A 275 0.35 31.81 5.89
C LEU A 275 1.52 32.76 5.67
N VAL A 276 1.47 33.52 4.59
CA VAL A 276 2.44 34.57 4.26
C VAL A 276 1.78 35.93 4.56
N ILE A 277 2.48 36.79 5.28
CA ILE A 277 2.00 38.11 5.65
C ILE A 277 2.98 39.14 5.10
N PRO A 278 2.57 39.99 4.14
CA PRO A 278 3.44 41.03 3.61
C PRO A 278 3.71 42.09 4.69
N THR A 279 4.96 42.58 4.76
CA THR A 279 5.35 43.73 5.58
C THR A 279 6.24 44.65 4.75
N GLU A 280 6.39 45.92 5.14
CA GLU A 280 7.22 46.89 4.41
C GLU A 280 8.69 46.42 4.24
N ALA A 281 9.23 45.71 5.23
CA ALA A 281 10.60 45.22 5.17
C ALA A 281 10.72 43.84 4.49
N GLY A 282 9.62 43.23 4.03
CA GLY A 282 9.59 41.90 3.42
C GLY A 282 8.56 40.97 4.08
N PRO A 283 8.12 39.91 3.39
CA PRO A 283 7.08 39.03 3.92
C PRO A 283 7.59 38.17 5.08
N VAL A 284 6.72 37.92 6.05
CA VAL A 284 6.93 36.91 7.10
C VAL A 284 6.03 35.71 6.86
N ARG A 285 6.45 34.53 7.33
CA ARG A 285 5.72 33.28 7.12
C ARG A 285 5.39 32.61 8.45
N ARG A 286 4.21 32.02 8.53
CA ARG A 286 3.77 31.22 9.68
C ARG A 286 3.31 29.83 9.24
N PRO A 287 3.81 28.76 9.90
CA PRO A 287 3.33 27.42 9.65
C PRO A 287 1.91 27.25 10.19
N LEU A 288 1.24 26.20 9.71
CA LEU A 288 -0.05 25.78 10.25
C LEU A 288 0.07 25.43 11.75
N SER A 289 -0.83 25.97 12.57
CA SER A 289 -0.88 25.65 14.00
C SER A 289 -1.41 24.24 14.24
N MET A 290 -0.84 23.57 15.24
CA MET A 290 -1.29 22.26 15.69
C MET A 290 -2.70 22.27 16.28
N VAL A 291 -3.23 23.43 16.71
CA VAL A 291 -4.63 23.55 17.17
C VAL A 291 -5.62 23.18 16.07
N THR A 292 -5.22 23.28 14.80
CA THR A 292 -6.04 22.89 13.65
C THR A 292 -6.59 21.46 13.79
N GLY A 293 -5.83 20.53 14.39
CA GLY A 293 -6.28 19.16 14.62
C GLY A 293 -7.37 19.00 15.69
N LEU A 294 -7.64 20.05 16.47
CA LEU A 294 -8.67 20.10 17.51
C LEU A 294 -9.93 20.84 17.04
N LEU A 295 -9.92 21.42 15.83
CA LEU A 295 -11.03 22.19 15.29
C LEU A 295 -11.97 21.31 14.46
N PRO A 296 -13.29 21.56 14.51
CA PRO A 296 -14.22 21.05 13.51
C PRO A 296 -13.77 21.42 12.09
N ALA A 297 -13.88 20.46 11.15
CA ALA A 297 -13.37 20.58 9.78
C ALA A 297 -11.86 20.88 9.65
N GLY A 298 -11.08 20.67 10.72
CA GLY A 298 -9.66 20.95 10.78
C GLY A 298 -8.83 20.21 9.72
N PHE A 299 -8.12 20.94 8.86
CA PHE A 299 -7.31 20.38 7.77
C PHE A 299 -5.81 20.43 8.08
N LEU A 300 -5.39 19.54 8.99
CA LEU A 300 -4.00 19.43 9.46
C LEU A 300 -3.21 18.31 8.78
N TYR A 301 -3.84 17.15 8.55
CA TYR A 301 -3.17 15.93 8.14
C TYR A 301 -3.35 15.64 6.64
N ARG A 302 -2.38 14.91 6.08
CA ARG A 302 -2.41 14.44 4.69
C ARG A 302 -3.72 13.75 4.36
N SER A 303 -4.39 14.23 3.31
CA SER A 303 -5.70 13.72 2.88
C SER A 303 -5.71 13.57 1.36
N LYS A 304 -6.45 12.58 0.86
CA LYS A 304 -6.73 12.42 -0.57
C LYS A 304 -8.13 12.94 -0.86
N LEU A 305 -8.24 14.02 -1.62
CA LEU A 305 -9.53 14.61 -1.98
C LEU A 305 -10.03 14.05 -3.30
N THR A 306 -11.30 13.65 -3.35
CA THR A 306 -11.93 13.01 -4.50
C THR A 306 -12.43 14.02 -5.54
N PRO A 307 -12.46 13.64 -6.83
CA PRO A 307 -13.01 14.46 -7.90
C PRO A 307 -14.47 14.88 -7.69
N GLY A 308 -14.82 16.11 -8.07
CA GLY A 308 -16.20 16.61 -8.03
C GLY A 308 -16.81 16.71 -6.63
N SER A 309 -15.99 16.78 -5.58
CA SER A 309 -16.43 17.04 -4.21
C SER A 309 -16.15 18.49 -3.81
N ALA A 310 -17.11 19.14 -3.14
CA ALA A 310 -16.91 20.42 -2.47
C ALA A 310 -16.49 20.15 -1.02
N ASN A 311 -15.19 20.25 -0.74
CA ASN A 311 -14.65 19.95 0.59
C ASN A 311 -14.44 21.24 1.37
N ASN A 312 -15.18 21.38 2.48
CA ASN A 312 -15.05 22.51 3.40
C ASN A 312 -13.98 22.18 4.45
N PHE A 313 -13.04 23.09 4.64
CA PHE A 313 -11.91 22.94 5.54
C PHE A 313 -11.70 24.18 6.38
N ARG A 314 -11.11 23.97 7.56
CA ARG A 314 -10.64 25.02 8.47
C ARG A 314 -9.17 24.84 8.79
N GLN A 315 -8.42 25.94 8.80
CA GLN A 315 -7.02 25.99 9.24
C GLN A 315 -6.82 27.10 10.26
N ALA A 316 -5.90 26.90 11.21
CA ALA A 316 -5.53 27.91 12.18
C ALA A 316 -4.05 28.29 12.04
N PHE A 317 -3.75 29.58 12.06
CA PHE A 317 -2.39 30.11 12.06
C PHE A 317 -2.21 31.01 13.29
N LEU A 318 -1.19 30.73 14.09
CA LEU A 318 -0.89 31.56 15.27
C LEU A 318 -0.05 32.77 14.87
N LEU A 319 -0.55 33.96 15.21
CA LEU A 319 0.01 35.26 14.87
C LEU A 319 0.13 36.16 16.11
N PRO A 320 1.12 37.08 16.17
CA PRO A 320 1.03 38.21 17.08
C PRO A 320 -0.18 39.08 16.75
N ALA A 321 -0.91 39.53 17.78
CA ALA A 321 -2.12 40.34 17.61
C ALA A 321 -1.86 41.66 16.86
N GLU A 322 -0.70 42.29 17.10
CA GLU A 322 -0.28 43.50 16.40
C GLU A 322 -0.09 43.25 14.88
N LEU A 323 0.56 42.14 14.51
CA LEU A 323 0.74 41.77 13.10
C LEU A 323 -0.60 41.42 12.45
N ALA A 324 -1.43 40.64 13.13
CA ALA A 324 -2.76 40.24 12.66
C ALA A 324 -3.65 41.45 12.33
N ALA A 325 -3.56 42.54 13.11
CA ALA A 325 -4.32 43.76 12.87
C ALA A 325 -3.88 44.56 11.62
N THR A 326 -2.69 44.31 11.08
CA THR A 326 -2.12 45.11 9.98
C THR A 326 -2.39 44.54 8.59
N ALA A 327 -2.51 43.22 8.45
CA ALA A 327 -2.75 42.56 7.17
C ALA A 327 -3.46 41.22 7.39
N SER A 328 -4.32 40.84 6.45
CA SER A 328 -5.02 39.54 6.44
C SER A 328 -4.05 38.42 6.05
N GLY A 329 -3.21 38.66 5.05
CA GLY A 329 -2.21 37.70 4.58
C GLY A 329 -2.70 36.81 3.44
N THR A 330 -1.88 35.82 3.08
CA THR A 330 -2.03 35.01 1.87
C THR A 330 -1.67 33.57 2.17
N ILE A 331 -2.53 32.62 1.80
CA ILE A 331 -2.17 31.20 1.85
C ILE A 331 -1.21 30.92 0.70
N CYS A 332 -0.01 30.47 1.04
CA CYS A 332 0.95 29.89 0.10
C CYS A 332 0.85 28.37 0.16
N ILE A 333 0.73 27.75 -1.02
CA ILE A 333 0.65 26.30 -1.19
C ILE A 333 1.79 25.88 -2.09
N GLU A 334 2.70 25.11 -1.54
CA GLU A 334 3.86 24.61 -2.27
C GLU A 334 3.47 23.46 -3.19
N LEU A 335 3.64 23.64 -4.51
CA LEU A 335 3.32 22.67 -5.54
C LEU A 335 4.58 22.29 -6.34
N THR A 336 4.50 21.21 -7.12
CA THR A 336 5.62 20.80 -7.97
C THR A 336 5.61 21.67 -9.23
N GLY A 337 6.58 22.58 -9.37
CA GLY A 337 6.59 23.64 -10.38
C GLY A 337 6.37 24.99 -9.71
N ASP A 338 5.17 25.55 -9.83
CA ASP A 338 4.84 26.89 -9.33
C ASP A 338 3.93 26.84 -8.09
N ASN A 339 4.29 27.61 -7.06
CA ASN A 339 3.47 27.75 -5.85
C ASN A 339 2.19 28.53 -6.11
N SER A 340 1.13 28.17 -5.39
CA SER A 340 -0.15 28.90 -5.45
C SER A 340 -0.27 29.87 -4.29
N TYR A 341 -0.69 31.10 -4.57
CA TYR A 341 -0.90 32.17 -3.60
C TYR A 341 -2.36 32.62 -3.64
N ILE A 342 -3.02 32.58 -2.48
CA ILE A 342 -4.46 32.88 -2.37
C ILE A 342 -4.66 33.87 -1.23
N ASN A 343 -4.99 35.11 -1.57
CA ASN A 343 -5.14 36.18 -0.58
C ASN A 343 -6.33 35.89 0.32
N LEU A 344 -6.21 36.16 1.62
CA LEU A 344 -7.31 36.01 2.57
C LEU A 344 -8.35 37.13 2.44
N ASN A 345 -7.96 38.27 1.86
CA ASN A 345 -8.80 39.42 1.57
C ASN A 345 -8.61 39.82 0.10
N SER A 346 -9.70 39.95 -0.67
CA SER A 346 -9.65 40.30 -2.09
C SER A 346 -9.13 41.73 -2.35
N ALA A 347 -9.24 42.62 -1.37
CA ALA A 347 -8.70 43.98 -1.44
C ALA A 347 -7.17 44.02 -1.24
N GLU A 348 -6.59 42.97 -0.65
CA GLU A 348 -5.14 42.85 -0.50
C GLU A 348 -4.54 42.19 -1.76
N THR A 349 -3.38 42.66 -2.19
CA THR A 349 -2.62 42.05 -3.29
C THR A 349 -1.24 41.64 -2.78
N PHE A 350 -0.94 40.35 -2.88
CA PHE A 350 0.38 39.81 -2.59
C PHE A 350 1.13 39.49 -3.88
N SER A 351 2.36 39.98 -3.99
CA SER A 351 3.32 39.57 -5.02
C SER A 351 4.45 38.82 -4.34
N ASN A 352 4.72 37.61 -4.82
CA ASN A 352 5.84 36.81 -4.36
C ASN A 352 7.17 37.15 -5.06
N ALA A 353 7.15 38.06 -6.04
CA ALA A 353 8.37 38.50 -6.71
C ALA A 353 9.23 39.31 -5.74
N ALA A 354 10.53 39.05 -5.76
CA ALA A 354 11.49 39.81 -4.97
C ALA A 354 11.36 41.31 -5.29
N VAL A 355 11.14 42.11 -4.25
CA VAL A 355 11.02 43.57 -4.42
C VAL A 355 12.43 44.11 -4.57
N GLU A 356 12.65 44.87 -5.64
CA GLU A 356 13.94 45.52 -5.85
C GLU A 356 14.21 46.49 -4.69
N ARG A 357 15.24 46.17 -3.92
CA ARG A 357 15.65 46.88 -2.70
C ARG A 357 17.17 46.98 -2.67
N SER A 358 17.69 47.96 -1.94
CA SER A 358 19.13 48.01 -1.66
C SER A 358 19.51 46.82 -0.78
N TRP A 359 20.25 45.87 -1.35
CA TRP A 359 20.75 44.67 -0.67
C TRP A 359 22.12 44.97 -0.04
N ASN A 360 22.38 44.45 1.17
CA ASN A 360 23.67 44.60 1.84
C ASN A 360 24.71 43.64 1.27
N ALA A 361 24.29 42.43 0.86
CA ALA A 361 25.16 41.45 0.23
C ALA A 361 24.40 40.54 -0.73
N GLU A 362 25.13 39.99 -1.71
CA GLU A 362 24.66 39.00 -2.68
C GLU A 362 25.75 37.94 -2.89
N GLY A 363 25.36 36.67 -2.95
CA GLY A 363 26.27 35.54 -3.17
C GLY A 363 25.56 34.20 -2.99
N ASN A 364 26.10 33.14 -3.62
CA ASN A 364 25.58 31.76 -3.51
C ASN A 364 24.08 31.59 -3.78
N GLY A 365 23.53 32.33 -4.76
CA GLY A 365 22.11 32.25 -5.08
C GLY A 365 21.19 33.00 -4.11
N LEU A 366 21.72 33.89 -3.27
CA LEU A 366 20.96 34.59 -2.24
C LEU A 366 21.27 36.09 -2.24
N LYS A 367 20.31 36.88 -1.77
CA LYS A 367 20.49 38.30 -1.45
C LYS A 367 20.04 38.56 -0.01
N VAL A 368 20.82 39.35 0.74
CA VAL A 368 20.56 39.63 2.16
C VAL A 368 20.47 41.13 2.37
N LYS A 369 19.41 41.56 3.05
CA LYS A 369 19.23 42.92 3.54
C LYS A 369 19.15 42.89 5.07
N ILE A 370 19.96 43.72 5.72
CA ILE A 370 19.83 44.01 7.14
C ILE A 370 18.86 45.20 7.27
N ASN A 371 17.67 44.94 7.79
CA ASN A 371 16.64 45.96 7.97
C ASN A 371 16.99 46.87 9.16
N THR A 372 17.37 46.27 10.28
CA THR A 372 17.87 46.96 11.46
C THR A 372 18.66 45.99 12.35
N GLN A 373 19.59 46.51 13.13
CA GLN A 373 20.28 45.74 14.18
C GLN A 373 20.47 46.60 15.43
N GLY A 374 20.52 45.96 16.59
CA GLY A 374 20.67 46.67 17.85
C GLY A 374 20.94 45.74 19.04
N ARG A 375 21.30 46.35 20.18
CA ARG A 375 21.56 45.63 21.43
C ARG A 375 20.38 45.68 22.36
N LEU A 376 20.09 44.56 23.01
CA LEU A 376 19.12 44.47 24.10
C LEU A 376 19.76 43.82 25.32
N ALA A 377 19.54 44.40 26.50
CA ALA A 377 20.01 43.86 27.78
C ALA A 377 19.18 42.66 28.27
N SER A 378 18.00 42.45 27.67
CA SER A 378 17.13 41.32 27.96
C SER A 378 16.13 41.05 26.84
N ILE A 379 15.84 39.78 26.59
CA ILE A 379 14.79 39.33 25.65
C ILE A 379 13.97 38.26 26.35
N ASN A 380 12.64 38.38 26.37
CA ASN A 380 11.71 37.44 27.02
C ASN A 380 12.14 37.02 28.44
N ASN A 381 12.47 38.01 29.28
CA ASN A 381 12.96 37.84 30.66
C ASN A 381 14.34 37.17 30.82
N GLN A 382 15.06 36.90 29.72
CA GLN A 382 16.43 36.39 29.76
C GLN A 382 17.43 37.54 29.69
N LYS A 383 18.16 37.78 30.78
CA LYS A 383 19.23 38.79 30.84
C LYS A 383 20.44 38.36 30.02
N GLY A 384 20.98 39.26 29.22
CA GLY A 384 22.18 39.03 28.42
C GLY A 384 22.51 40.23 27.54
N GLU A 385 23.74 40.27 27.04
CA GLU A 385 24.13 41.20 25.99
C GLU A 385 23.74 40.60 24.63
N TRP A 386 22.52 40.87 24.20
CA TRP A 386 21.96 40.30 22.98
C TRP A 386 22.14 41.26 21.81
N LEU A 387 22.63 40.75 20.68
CA LEU A 387 22.50 41.43 19.40
C LEU A 387 21.26 40.88 18.70
N VAL A 388 20.34 41.76 18.34
CA VAL A 388 19.17 41.46 17.53
C VAL A 388 19.42 41.98 16.13
N VAL A 389 19.19 41.14 15.13
CA VAL A 389 19.32 41.47 13.72
C VAL A 389 18.02 41.13 13.02
N ASP A 390 17.29 42.14 12.54
CA ASP A 390 16.14 41.97 11.64
C ASP A 390 16.67 42.02 10.20
N ALA A 391 16.44 40.94 9.46
CA ALA A 391 16.96 40.77 8.12
C ALA A 391 15.90 40.22 7.18
N THR A 392 16.07 40.50 5.90
CA THR A 392 15.28 39.92 4.81
C THR A 392 16.22 39.24 3.83
N VAL A 393 15.91 38.00 3.50
CA VAL A 393 16.65 37.20 2.52
C VAL A 393 15.78 36.94 1.31
N ALA A 394 16.34 37.10 0.12
CA ALA A 394 15.80 36.57 -1.12
C ALA A 394 16.62 35.36 -1.57
N ASP A 395 15.94 34.26 -1.86
CA ASP A 395 16.50 33.09 -2.51
C ASP A 395 16.27 33.21 -4.03
N LEU A 396 17.33 33.09 -4.82
CA LEU A 396 17.25 33.19 -6.29
C LEU A 396 16.83 31.85 -6.88
N PRO A 397 15.94 31.82 -7.89
CA PRO A 397 15.42 30.57 -8.45
C PRO A 397 16.55 29.66 -8.97
N ASP A 398 16.85 28.59 -8.23
CA ASP A 398 17.91 27.63 -8.56
C ASP A 398 17.53 26.16 -8.28
N GLY A 399 16.29 25.91 -7.85
CA GLY A 399 15.73 24.59 -7.60
C GLY A 399 15.90 24.11 -6.17
N SER A 400 16.38 24.92 -5.22
CA SER A 400 16.57 24.52 -3.82
C SER A 400 16.42 25.67 -2.84
N GLY A 401 15.55 25.51 -1.83
CA GLY A 401 15.40 26.49 -0.76
C GLY A 401 16.53 26.46 0.28
N THR A 402 16.69 27.56 1.00
CA THR A 402 17.81 27.82 1.91
C THR A 402 17.38 27.88 3.38
N ARG A 403 18.12 27.20 4.26
CA ARG A 403 17.95 27.28 5.73
C ARG A 403 18.57 28.56 6.32
N LEU A 404 17.90 29.17 7.29
CA LEU A 404 18.32 30.45 7.88
C LEU A 404 19.18 30.33 9.15
N ASP A 405 19.10 29.22 9.89
CA ASP A 405 19.75 29.05 11.21
C ASP A 405 21.28 29.17 11.18
N LYS A 406 21.90 28.99 10.02
CA LYS A 406 23.35 29.12 9.82
C LYS A 406 23.73 30.18 8.80
N LEU A 407 22.75 30.95 8.33
CA LEU A 407 22.99 31.95 7.29
C LEU A 407 23.76 33.14 7.85
N LEU A 408 23.30 33.71 8.97
CA LEU A 408 23.96 34.82 9.65
C LEU A 408 24.80 34.32 10.82
N PHE A 409 25.98 34.89 11.01
CA PHE A 409 26.87 34.59 12.13
C PHE A 409 27.69 35.81 12.56
N LEU A 410 28.16 35.82 13.81
CA LEU A 410 29.18 36.77 14.25
C LEU A 410 30.57 36.17 13.99
N GLY A 411 31.31 36.80 13.10
CA GLY A 411 32.68 36.41 12.76
C GLY A 411 33.70 37.32 13.42
N ARG A 412 34.83 36.77 13.87
CA ARG A 412 35.94 37.57 14.41
C ARG A 412 36.52 38.53 13.38
N ALA A 413 36.62 39.82 13.71
CA ALA A 413 37.03 40.87 12.78
C ALA A 413 38.44 40.66 12.20
N ASP A 414 39.37 40.12 13.00
CA ASP A 414 40.74 39.81 12.60
C ASP A 414 40.85 38.63 11.61
N LEU A 415 39.77 37.86 11.43
CA LEU A 415 39.71 36.70 10.54
C LEU A 415 38.86 36.95 9.28
N LYS A 416 38.42 38.20 9.05
CA LYS A 416 37.59 38.59 7.91
C LYS A 416 38.16 38.10 6.56
N GLU A 417 39.46 38.28 6.35
CA GLU A 417 40.16 37.92 5.11
C GLU A 417 40.46 36.41 4.98
N HIS A 418 40.23 35.61 6.02
CA HIS A 418 40.71 34.22 6.11
C HIS A 418 39.60 33.16 6.33
N GLY A 419 38.33 33.55 6.50
CA GLY A 419 37.35 32.56 6.93
C GLY A 419 35.88 32.93 6.92
N PHE A 420 35.43 33.95 6.19
CA PHE A 420 33.98 34.23 6.00
C PHE A 420 33.44 33.70 4.65
N MET A 421 34.32 33.40 3.69
CA MET A 421 33.96 32.89 2.37
C MET A 421 34.13 31.36 2.28
N LEU A 422 33.19 30.68 1.61
CA LEU A 422 33.31 29.27 1.26
C LEU A 422 34.26 29.10 0.07
N ASN A 423 34.95 27.95 -0.02
CA ASN A 423 35.69 27.58 -1.23
C ASN A 423 34.74 27.46 -2.43
N SER A 424 35.13 28.00 -3.58
CA SER A 424 34.32 28.01 -4.80
C SER A 424 33.83 26.60 -5.17
N GLY A 425 32.51 26.41 -5.23
CA GLY A 425 31.88 25.14 -5.64
C GLY A 425 31.26 24.30 -4.51
N GLN A 426 31.36 24.70 -3.24
CA GLN A 426 30.66 24.04 -2.14
C GLN A 426 29.39 24.80 -1.73
N ARG A 427 28.21 24.21 -2.01
CA ARG A 427 26.92 24.65 -1.45
C ARG A 427 26.75 23.95 -0.10
N MET A 428 26.73 24.70 1.00
CA MET A 428 26.39 24.14 2.31
C MET A 428 24.86 24.19 2.47
N LEU A 429 24.25 23.01 2.60
CA LEU A 429 22.82 22.74 2.90
C LEU A 429 21.97 22.35 1.68
N ASN A 430 22.13 21.10 1.24
CA ASN A 430 21.01 20.34 0.67
C ASN A 430 20.11 19.85 1.82
N THR A 431 18.79 19.99 1.67
CA THR A 431 17.75 19.47 2.59
C THR A 431 17.75 17.95 2.76
N SER A 432 18.59 17.20 2.04
CA SER A 432 18.68 15.74 2.09
C SER A 432 19.60 15.17 3.19
N GLY A 433 20.11 16.01 4.09
CA GLY A 433 21.03 15.62 5.18
C GLY A 433 20.37 15.10 6.47
N ASN A 434 19.24 14.38 6.42
CA ASN A 434 18.73 13.64 7.58
C ASN A 434 19.36 12.24 7.64
N LYS A 435 20.66 12.19 7.94
CA LYS A 435 21.19 11.11 8.77
C LYS A 435 21.54 11.74 10.09
N ALA A 436 20.83 11.34 11.13
CA ALA A 436 21.37 11.41 12.47
C ALA A 436 22.72 10.66 12.44
N GLU A 437 23.80 11.40 12.28
CA GLU A 437 25.08 10.92 12.77
C GLU A 437 24.88 10.76 14.27
N HIS A 438 24.88 9.52 14.73
CA HIS A 438 25.08 9.21 16.13
C HIS A 438 26.37 9.89 16.55
N LYS A 439 26.28 11.08 17.17
CA LYS A 439 27.34 11.59 18.03
C LYS A 439 27.45 10.59 19.16
N GLY A 440 28.51 9.77 19.10
CA GLY A 440 28.82 8.81 20.12
C GLY A 440 28.82 9.46 21.49
N LEU A 441 28.25 8.75 22.46
CA LEU A 441 28.47 9.01 23.88
C LEU A 441 29.97 8.95 24.14
N GLY A 442 30.57 10.11 24.36
CA GLY A 442 31.97 10.20 24.75
C GLY A 442 32.35 11.64 24.98
N THR A 443 32.22 12.10 26.24
CA THR A 443 32.83 13.33 26.82
C THR A 443 32.52 14.62 26.05
N PHE A 444 31.85 15.61 26.61
CA PHE A 444 32.39 16.47 27.66
C PHE A 444 31.26 17.11 28.47
N ALA A 445 31.52 17.17 29.77
CA ALA A 445 30.75 17.93 30.72
C ALA A 445 30.80 19.43 30.43
N ASP A 446 29.75 20.11 30.88
CA ASP A 446 29.65 21.50 31.26
C ASP A 446 30.99 22.25 31.36
N ALA A 447 31.33 22.98 30.29
CA ALA A 447 32.17 24.14 30.39
C ALA A 447 31.38 25.32 29.81
N LYS A 448 31.17 26.34 30.64
CA LYS A 448 30.72 27.66 30.21
C LYS A 448 31.70 28.19 29.15
N GLU A 449 31.40 28.00 27.87
CA GLU A 449 32.18 28.49 26.73
C GLU A 449 31.96 30.00 26.51
N ALA A 450 32.26 30.80 27.53
CA ALA A 450 32.23 32.26 27.51
C ALA A 450 33.61 32.88 27.20
N ALA A 451 34.44 32.20 26.38
CA ALA A 451 35.85 32.57 26.20
C ALA A 451 36.24 32.70 24.72
N GLY A 452 35.79 33.78 24.06
CA GLY A 452 36.45 34.54 22.96
C GLY A 452 37.24 33.86 21.82
N ASN A 453 37.26 32.53 21.73
CA ASN A 453 38.10 31.73 20.82
C ASN A 453 37.29 31.12 19.67
N GLN A 454 35.97 31.30 19.64
CA GLN A 454 35.15 30.82 18.53
C GLN A 454 35.32 31.75 17.32
N THR A 455 35.72 31.19 16.18
CA THR A 455 35.91 31.92 14.91
C THR A 455 34.58 32.46 14.35
N ARG A 456 33.48 31.72 14.59
CA ARG A 456 32.12 32.06 14.18
C ARG A 456 31.13 31.71 15.29
N ILE A 457 30.14 32.57 15.51
CA ILE A 457 29.06 32.40 16.49
C ILE A 457 27.73 32.46 15.77
N TYR A 458 26.95 31.39 15.85
CA TYR A 458 25.64 31.28 15.22
C TYR A 458 24.52 31.76 16.17
N PRO A 459 23.28 31.95 15.67
CA PRO A 459 22.15 32.33 16.49
C PRO A 459 21.97 31.37 17.69
N GLU A 460 21.64 31.92 18.87
CA GLU A 460 21.56 31.16 20.12
C GLU A 460 20.24 30.38 20.27
N GLY A 461 20.13 29.50 21.28
CA GLY A 461 18.94 28.69 21.53
C GLY A 461 17.64 29.50 21.78
N ILE A 462 17.73 30.77 22.19
CA ILE A 462 16.57 31.65 22.32
C ILE A 462 15.81 31.84 21.00
N ASN A 463 16.47 31.69 19.84
CA ASN A 463 15.80 31.75 18.55
C ASN A 463 14.75 30.63 18.38
N ASN A 464 14.88 29.51 19.09
CA ASN A 464 13.90 28.42 19.05
C ASN A 464 12.59 28.76 19.78
N THR A 465 12.56 29.83 20.59
CA THR A 465 11.35 30.26 21.31
C THR A 465 10.59 31.37 20.58
N LEU A 466 11.15 31.96 19.52
CA LEU A 466 10.58 33.10 18.81
C LEU A 466 9.87 32.69 17.51
N MET A 467 8.78 33.37 17.20
CA MET A 467 7.90 33.02 16.07
C MET A 467 8.52 33.28 14.69
N PHE A 468 9.41 34.27 14.57
CA PHE A 468 10.01 34.72 13.30
C PHE A 468 11.53 34.62 13.27
N ALA A 469 12.12 33.88 14.21
CA ALA A 469 13.56 33.80 14.31
C ALA A 469 14.19 32.76 13.38
N ALA A 470 15.47 32.96 13.05
CA ALA A 470 16.32 31.97 12.41
C ALA A 470 16.54 30.78 13.35
N ASN A 471 15.77 29.72 13.14
CA ASN A 471 15.81 28.47 13.89
C ASN A 471 15.88 27.26 12.95
N ASP A 472 16.00 26.06 13.51
CA ASP A 472 16.19 24.80 12.75
C ASP A 472 15.09 24.49 11.73
N SER A 473 13.91 25.11 11.88
CA SER A 473 12.75 24.93 11.00
C SER A 473 12.53 26.09 10.03
N SER A 474 13.35 27.15 10.11
CA SER A 474 13.23 28.34 9.28
C SER A 474 14.00 28.17 7.97
N ALA A 475 13.28 28.24 6.85
CA ALA A 475 13.85 28.16 5.52
C ALA A 475 13.12 29.12 4.57
N VAL A 476 13.89 29.74 3.67
CA VAL A 476 13.39 30.49 2.53
C VAL A 476 13.20 29.51 1.38
N PRO A 477 11.99 29.35 0.84
CA PRO A 477 11.81 28.55 -0.35
C PRO A 477 12.54 29.14 -1.55
N ASP A 478 12.90 28.26 -2.47
CA ASP A 478 13.49 28.61 -3.75
C ASP A 478 12.70 29.72 -4.47
N GLY A 479 13.40 30.77 -4.90
CA GLY A 479 12.81 31.90 -5.62
C GLY A 479 11.97 32.87 -4.79
N GLN A 480 12.02 32.84 -3.45
CA GLN A 480 11.17 33.68 -2.57
C GLN A 480 11.96 34.61 -1.65
N GLU A 481 11.25 35.57 -1.05
CA GLU A 481 11.75 36.39 0.05
C GLU A 481 11.20 35.93 1.42
N LEU A 482 12.00 36.09 2.47
CA LEU A 482 11.56 35.91 3.85
C LEU A 482 12.26 36.90 4.79
N ARG A 483 11.47 37.64 5.57
CA ARG A 483 11.92 38.45 6.70
C ARG A 483 11.97 37.59 7.96
N PHE A 484 13.05 37.72 8.71
CA PHE A 484 13.29 36.96 9.94
C PHE A 484 14.16 37.77 10.92
N VAL A 485 14.25 37.30 12.16
CA VAL A 485 15.16 37.86 13.17
C VAL A 485 16.24 36.84 13.54
N ALA A 486 17.48 37.28 13.72
CA ALA A 486 18.56 36.47 14.26
C ALA A 486 19.07 37.09 15.55
N ILE A 487 19.08 36.31 16.63
CA ILE A 487 19.55 36.75 17.94
C ILE A 487 20.86 36.05 18.28
N PHE A 488 21.86 36.86 18.60
CA PHE A 488 23.18 36.39 18.99
C PHE A 488 23.51 36.84 20.40
N ARG A 489 24.25 36.00 21.12
CA ARG A 489 24.89 36.41 22.36
C ARG A 489 26.22 37.07 22.04
N VAL A 490 26.38 38.34 22.41
CA VAL A 490 27.61 39.09 22.12
C VAL A 490 28.73 38.64 23.06
N PRO A 491 29.92 38.28 22.54
CA PRO A 491 31.06 37.94 23.38
C PRO A 491 31.57 39.13 24.21
N ALA A 492 32.01 38.85 25.44
CA ALA A 492 32.59 39.85 26.32
C ALA A 492 34.02 40.30 25.90
N LYS A 493 34.68 39.55 25.00
CA LYS A 493 36.05 39.80 24.53
C LYS A 493 36.17 39.50 23.04
N GLY A 494 36.93 40.34 22.33
CA GLY A 494 37.18 40.25 20.90
C GLY A 494 36.29 41.19 20.08
N GLU A 495 36.78 41.63 18.92
CA GLU A 495 36.00 42.39 17.94
C GLU A 495 35.32 41.41 16.98
N TYR A 496 34.01 41.55 16.83
CA TYR A 496 33.20 40.71 15.94
C TYR A 496 32.45 41.58 14.94
N LEU A 497 32.20 41.00 13.77
CA LEU A 497 31.41 41.58 12.69
C LEU A 497 30.21 40.65 12.42
N LEU A 498 29.07 41.25 12.06
CA LEU A 498 27.95 40.50 11.51
C LEU A 498 28.30 40.10 10.07
N ALA A 499 28.23 38.82 9.77
CA ALA A 499 28.54 38.25 8.47
C ALA A 499 27.46 37.26 8.03
N ALA A 500 27.46 36.97 6.73
CA ALA A 500 26.59 35.98 6.10
C ALA A 500 27.43 34.91 5.39
N GLU A 501 27.04 33.65 5.52
CA GLU A 501 27.81 32.51 5.00
C GLU A 501 27.97 32.58 3.49
N GLY A 502 29.21 32.64 3.02
CA GLY A 502 29.52 32.64 1.58
C GLY A 502 29.10 33.91 0.84
N MET A 503 28.92 35.03 1.56
CA MET A 503 28.61 36.33 0.99
C MET A 503 29.58 37.41 1.48
N PRO A 504 29.79 38.48 0.71
CA PRO A 504 30.63 39.61 1.10
C PRO A 504 29.92 40.54 2.11
N LEU A 505 29.30 39.98 3.17
CA LEU A 505 28.70 40.74 4.27
C LEU A 505 29.66 40.81 5.45
N ALA A 506 29.98 42.02 5.90
CA ALA A 506 30.82 42.24 7.08
C ALA A 506 30.49 43.60 7.71
N GLU A 507 29.48 43.64 8.59
CA GLU A 507 29.01 44.86 9.25
C GLU A 507 29.48 44.95 10.70
N ALA A 508 29.80 46.16 11.16
CA ALA A 508 30.08 46.40 12.57
C ALA A 508 28.81 46.17 13.40
N LEU A 509 28.96 45.63 14.61
CA LEU A 509 27.83 45.40 15.50
C LEU A 509 27.30 46.74 16.01
N ALA A 510 25.98 46.89 15.99
CA ALA A 510 25.33 48.01 16.65
C ALA A 510 25.66 48.05 18.16
N SER A 511 25.75 49.27 18.70
CA SER A 511 25.99 49.54 20.12
C SER A 511 24.79 50.15 20.84
N SER A 512 23.78 50.59 20.09
CA SER A 512 22.52 51.14 20.60
C SER A 512 21.38 50.12 20.48
N GLU A 513 20.25 50.42 21.12
CA GLU A 513 19.00 49.71 20.88
C GLU A 513 18.58 49.78 19.39
N PRO A 514 17.88 48.76 18.87
CA PRO A 514 17.48 48.70 17.47
C PRO A 514 16.43 49.78 17.19
N LYS A 515 16.67 50.58 16.13
CA LYS A 515 15.71 51.60 15.68
C LYS A 515 14.60 50.93 14.87
N GLU A 516 13.35 51.34 15.11
CA GLU A 516 12.16 50.98 14.31
C GLU A 516 11.89 49.46 14.23
N LEU A 517 12.34 48.68 15.22
CA LEU A 517 12.05 47.25 15.31
C LEU A 517 10.61 47.03 15.82
N PRO A 518 9.73 46.38 15.04
CA PRO A 518 8.37 46.10 15.51
C PRO A 518 8.35 45.11 16.67
N ASN A 519 7.55 45.35 17.71
CA ASN A 519 7.51 44.46 18.88
C ASN A 519 7.10 43.03 18.51
N TRP A 520 6.18 42.88 17.55
CA TRP A 520 5.70 41.58 17.09
C TRP A 520 6.78 40.66 16.49
N ILE A 521 7.90 41.20 15.98
CA ILE A 521 8.94 40.38 15.35
C ILE A 521 9.74 39.56 16.39
N LEU A 522 9.74 40.03 17.64
CA LEU A 522 10.33 39.35 18.80
C LEU A 522 9.30 38.57 19.63
N ALA A 523 8.10 38.34 19.09
CA ALA A 523 7.05 37.60 19.80
C ALA A 523 7.50 36.15 20.08
N ALA A 524 7.38 35.76 21.35
CA ALA A 524 7.55 34.37 21.76
C ALA A 524 6.39 33.50 21.26
N ASN A 525 6.71 32.28 20.83
CA ASN A 525 5.72 31.27 20.53
C ASN A 525 5.27 30.59 21.83
N ASP A 526 4.30 31.20 22.50
CA ASP A 526 3.73 30.67 23.75
C ASP A 526 2.52 29.76 23.51
N GLU A 527 2.48 29.11 22.33
CA GLU A 527 1.43 28.15 22.01
C GLU A 527 1.55 26.90 22.86
N VAL A 528 0.47 26.59 23.58
CA VAL A 528 0.32 25.35 24.31
C VAL A 528 -0.88 24.63 23.75
N VAL A 529 -0.61 23.66 22.87
CA VAL A 529 -1.61 22.70 22.41
C VAL A 529 -1.58 21.49 23.35
N PRO A 530 -2.73 21.02 23.86
CA PRO A 530 -2.78 19.83 24.69
C PRO A 530 -2.22 18.64 23.92
N THR A 531 -1.10 18.11 24.39
CA THR A 531 -0.56 16.84 23.93
C THR A 531 -0.96 15.76 24.93
N LEU A 532 -1.25 14.57 24.42
CA LEU A 532 -1.44 13.42 25.28
C LEU A 532 -0.08 13.04 25.90
N PRO A 533 -0.05 12.47 27.12
CA PRO A 533 1.21 12.04 27.72
C PRO A 533 1.95 11.08 26.79
N THR A 534 3.25 11.30 26.55
CA THR A 534 4.03 10.49 25.60
C THR A 534 3.95 8.99 25.89
N VAL A 535 3.92 8.61 27.18
CA VAL A 535 3.76 7.20 27.60
C VAL A 535 2.43 6.62 27.11
N PHE A 536 1.34 7.40 27.21
CA PHE A 536 0.03 6.99 26.71
C PHE A 536 0.03 6.84 25.20
N GLU A 537 0.57 7.83 24.46
CA GLU A 537 0.63 7.78 23.00
C GLU A 537 1.43 6.56 22.51
N GLN A 538 2.55 6.26 23.16
CA GLN A 538 3.37 5.08 22.86
C GLN A 538 2.62 3.78 23.14
N GLN A 539 1.90 3.68 24.27
CA GLN A 539 1.09 2.51 24.60
C GLN A 539 -0.06 2.31 23.60
N LEU A 540 -0.78 3.39 23.27
CA LEU A 540 -1.86 3.37 22.29
C LEU A 540 -1.33 2.96 20.91
N ALA A 541 -0.24 3.57 20.44
CA ALA A 541 0.36 3.24 19.15
C ALA A 541 0.87 1.78 19.10
N ALA A 542 1.51 1.29 20.17
CA ALA A 542 1.96 -0.09 20.26
C ALA A 542 0.78 -1.07 20.23
N LYS A 543 -0.29 -0.78 20.96
CA LYS A 543 -1.48 -1.65 20.98
C LYS A 543 -2.22 -1.63 19.65
N LEU A 544 -2.41 -0.45 19.04
CA LEU A 544 -2.99 -0.34 17.72
C LEU A 544 -2.13 -1.07 16.67
N LYS A 545 -0.80 -1.03 16.77
CA LYS A 545 0.07 -1.83 15.90
C LYS A 545 -0.13 -3.33 16.10
N GLN A 546 -0.29 -3.79 17.34
CA GLN A 546 -0.61 -5.19 17.64
C GLN A 546 -1.99 -5.59 17.07
N LEU A 547 -3.01 -4.74 17.24
CA LEU A 547 -4.35 -4.99 16.70
C LEU A 547 -4.40 -4.91 15.19
N ALA A 548 -3.60 -4.04 14.56
CA ALA A 548 -3.47 -3.97 13.10
C ALA A 548 -3.01 -5.31 12.53
N ILE A 549 -2.07 -5.96 13.22
CA ILE A 549 -1.61 -7.31 12.87
C ILE A 549 -2.77 -8.31 12.99
N VAL A 550 -3.51 -8.30 14.11
CA VAL A 550 -4.67 -9.19 14.32
C VAL A 550 -5.82 -8.94 13.34
N GLU A 551 -6.16 -7.68 13.04
CA GLU A 551 -7.18 -7.30 12.05
C GLU A 551 -6.71 -7.63 10.62
N SER A 552 -5.41 -7.55 10.32
CA SER A 552 -4.86 -8.01 9.04
C SER A 552 -4.95 -9.53 8.84
N PHE A 553 -5.21 -10.28 9.93
CA PHE A 553 -5.49 -11.72 9.92
C PHE A 553 -6.98 -12.07 9.91
N LYS A 554 -7.87 -11.10 10.14
CA LYS A 554 -9.29 -11.37 9.92
C LYS A 554 -9.58 -11.40 8.41
N PRO A 555 -10.34 -12.38 7.91
CA PRO A 555 -10.94 -12.25 6.58
C PRO A 555 -11.75 -10.95 6.61
N ALA A 556 -11.47 -10.03 5.68
CA ALA A 556 -12.09 -8.71 5.66
C ALA A 556 -13.60 -8.85 5.84
N ALA A 557 -14.11 -8.40 6.98
CA ALA A 557 -15.55 -8.29 7.18
C ALA A 557 -16.04 -7.26 6.17
N LYS A 558 -16.63 -7.80 5.10
CA LYS A 558 -17.34 -7.19 3.98
C LYS A 558 -17.89 -5.77 4.26
N GLU A 559 -17.08 -4.73 4.08
CA GLU A 559 -17.63 -3.48 3.51
C GLU A 559 -17.84 -3.72 2.02
N THR A 560 -19.06 -3.47 1.57
CA THR A 560 -19.52 -3.76 0.20
C THR A 560 -19.56 -2.45 -0.54
N THR A 561 -18.46 -2.05 -1.18
CA THR A 561 -18.53 -0.97 -2.16
C THR A 561 -19.27 -1.52 -3.38
N GLN A 562 -20.47 -1.04 -3.63
CA GLN A 562 -21.17 -1.31 -4.90
C GLN A 562 -20.57 -0.36 -5.94
N ILE A 563 -20.07 -0.90 -7.04
CA ILE A 563 -19.57 -0.17 -8.20
C ILE A 563 -20.63 -0.31 -9.30
N VAL A 564 -21.02 0.79 -9.94
CA VAL A 564 -21.86 0.72 -11.13
C VAL A 564 -20.97 0.53 -12.36
N ASP A 565 -21.21 -0.53 -13.13
CA ASP A 565 -20.45 -0.82 -14.35
C ASP A 565 -20.72 0.24 -15.46
N PRO A 566 -19.92 0.26 -16.55
CA PRO A 566 -20.08 1.23 -17.64
C PRO A 566 -21.48 1.24 -18.29
N ASP A 567 -22.23 0.15 -18.16
CA ASP A 567 -23.56 -0.02 -18.73
C ASP A 567 -24.67 0.47 -17.77
N GLY A 568 -24.36 0.66 -16.48
CA GLY A 568 -25.30 1.14 -15.47
C GLY A 568 -25.83 0.03 -14.55
N ASN A 569 -25.22 -1.17 -14.57
CA ASN A 569 -25.60 -2.25 -13.67
C ASN A 569 -24.85 -2.13 -12.34
N ILE A 570 -25.53 -2.42 -11.25
CA ILE A 570 -24.92 -2.49 -9.91
C ILE A 570 -24.09 -3.77 -9.83
N CYS A 571 -22.77 -3.64 -9.70
CA CYS A 571 -21.84 -4.73 -9.44
C CYS A 571 -21.14 -4.51 -8.08
N GLU A 572 -20.69 -5.58 -7.42
CA GLU A 572 -19.93 -5.44 -6.16
C GLU A 572 -18.44 -5.22 -6.48
N SER A 573 -17.73 -4.36 -5.72
CA SER A 573 -16.27 -4.26 -5.79
C SER A 573 -15.63 -5.63 -5.63
N PRO A 574 -14.62 -5.98 -6.45
CA PRO A 574 -13.88 -7.20 -6.26
C PRO A 574 -13.26 -7.22 -4.87
N CYS A 575 -13.52 -8.26 -4.08
CA CYS A 575 -13.03 -8.32 -2.71
C CYS A 575 -11.66 -9.01 -2.66
N ASN A 576 -10.77 -8.50 -1.80
CA ASN A 576 -9.51 -9.17 -1.51
C ASN A 576 -9.81 -10.43 -0.68
N LEU A 577 -9.81 -11.60 -1.32
CA LEU A 577 -10.06 -12.89 -0.67
C LEU A 577 -8.73 -13.58 -0.46
N ARG A 578 -8.26 -13.60 0.78
CA ARG A 578 -7.07 -14.36 1.13
C ARG A 578 -7.41 -15.84 1.31
N PRO A 579 -6.59 -16.76 0.78
CA PRO A 579 -6.73 -18.19 1.07
C PRO A 579 -6.59 -18.50 2.57
N PRO A 580 -7.29 -19.52 3.09
CA PRO A 580 -7.05 -20.02 4.44
C PRO A 580 -5.62 -20.52 4.62
N VAL A 581 -5.05 -20.17 5.76
CA VAL A 581 -3.69 -20.55 6.15
C VAL A 581 -3.61 -22.06 6.43
N ILE A 582 -2.52 -22.71 6.07
CA ILE A 582 -2.18 -24.08 6.48
C ILE A 582 -1.69 -23.99 7.94
N LEU A 583 -2.44 -24.53 8.91
CA LEU A 583 -2.13 -24.41 10.34
C LEU A 583 -1.45 -25.71 10.81
N PRO A 584 -0.10 -25.81 10.83
CA PRO A 584 0.56 -27.01 11.28
C PRO A 584 0.68 -27.09 12.81
N GLU A 585 0.57 -28.29 13.37
CA GLU A 585 0.74 -28.58 14.79
C GLU A 585 2.19 -28.38 15.32
N SER A 586 3.18 -28.28 14.42
CA SER A 586 4.60 -28.35 14.79
C SER A 586 5.50 -27.44 13.93
N ALA A 587 5.13 -26.16 13.79
CA ALA A 587 6.07 -25.18 13.24
C ALA A 587 7.19 -24.88 14.25
N SER A 588 8.46 -25.04 13.86
CA SER A 588 9.58 -24.61 14.68
C SER A 588 9.57 -23.07 14.81
N ASN A 589 9.49 -22.57 16.05
CA ASN A 589 9.28 -21.15 16.36
C ASN A 589 10.56 -20.29 16.33
N GLN A 590 11.65 -20.74 15.71
CA GLN A 590 12.94 -20.05 15.78
C GLN A 590 13.64 -19.94 14.43
N GLY A 591 13.74 -18.73 13.89
CA GLY A 591 14.59 -18.42 12.73
C GLY A 591 13.97 -17.43 11.74
N ASN A 592 14.83 -16.84 10.90
CA ASN A 592 14.45 -16.02 9.76
C ASN A 592 15.00 -16.64 8.46
N ILE A 593 14.16 -16.66 7.42
CA ILE A 593 14.57 -16.97 6.06
C ILE A 593 14.81 -15.66 5.32
N VAL A 594 15.98 -15.52 4.72
CA VAL A 594 16.31 -14.43 3.81
C VAL A 594 15.85 -14.82 2.41
N VAL A 595 14.91 -14.05 1.86
CA VAL A 595 14.47 -14.17 0.47
C VAL A 595 15.03 -12.99 -0.32
N GLU A 596 15.84 -13.27 -1.32
CA GLU A 596 16.37 -12.26 -2.23
C GLU A 596 15.91 -12.50 -3.66
N VAL A 597 15.48 -11.43 -4.33
CA VAL A 597 15.18 -11.45 -5.76
C VAL A 597 16.23 -10.62 -6.46
N ILE A 598 16.98 -11.26 -7.35
CA ILE A 598 18.10 -10.70 -8.08
C ILE A 598 17.78 -10.79 -9.57
N ILE A 599 17.81 -9.66 -10.25
CA ILE A 599 17.62 -9.56 -11.70
C ILE A 599 18.99 -9.29 -12.33
N GLU A 600 19.46 -10.23 -13.14
CA GLU A 600 20.61 -10.02 -14.01
C GLU A 600 20.14 -9.23 -15.24
N THR A 601 20.87 -8.17 -15.56
CA THR A 601 20.53 -7.23 -16.62
C THR A 601 21.69 -7.01 -17.57
N GLU A 602 21.38 -6.73 -18.84
CA GLU A 602 22.32 -6.24 -19.85
C GLU A 602 22.02 -4.77 -20.17
N SER A 603 23.05 -3.98 -20.51
CA SER A 603 22.88 -2.59 -20.95
C SER A 603 22.05 -2.49 -22.24
N THR A 604 21.04 -1.60 -22.29
CA THR A 604 20.33 -1.27 -23.54
C THR A 604 21.20 -0.42 -24.47
N ALA A 605 20.78 -0.20 -25.71
CA ALA A 605 21.50 0.65 -26.66
C ALA A 605 21.62 2.12 -26.16
N GLU A 606 20.56 2.66 -25.55
CA GLU A 606 20.58 3.99 -24.93
C GLU A 606 21.42 4.02 -23.65
N GLY A 607 21.33 2.98 -22.81
CA GLY A 607 22.16 2.84 -21.61
C GLY A 607 23.65 2.71 -21.93
N ALA A 608 24.00 2.00 -23.00
CA ALA A 608 25.37 1.89 -23.50
C ALA A 608 25.90 3.23 -24.02
N ALA A 609 25.06 4.06 -24.66
CA ALA A 609 25.45 5.41 -25.12
C ALA A 609 25.63 6.40 -23.95
N ALA A 610 24.74 6.36 -22.95
CA ALA A 610 24.87 7.17 -21.72
C ALA A 610 26.13 6.77 -20.92
N GLN A 611 26.47 5.48 -20.90
CA GLN A 611 27.68 4.99 -20.25
C GLN A 611 28.95 5.24 -21.05
N ALA A 612 28.91 5.24 -22.38
CA ALA A 612 30.04 5.65 -23.22
C ALA A 612 30.47 7.11 -22.97
N GLY A 613 29.51 7.98 -22.63
CA GLY A 613 29.80 9.36 -22.18
C GLY A 613 30.50 9.43 -20.80
N ALA A 614 30.23 8.47 -19.91
CA ALA A 614 30.86 8.37 -18.59
C ALA A 614 32.17 7.55 -18.59
N ALA A 615 32.35 6.68 -19.59
CA ALA A 615 33.46 5.73 -19.72
C ALA A 615 34.62 6.24 -20.60
N ALA A 616 34.74 7.55 -20.84
CA ALA A 616 35.97 8.16 -21.38
C ALA A 616 37.18 8.05 -20.42
N SER A 617 36.99 7.53 -19.20
CA SER A 617 38.03 7.39 -18.17
C SER A 617 38.45 5.95 -17.86
N ALA A 618 37.91 4.92 -18.53
CA ALA A 618 38.26 3.52 -18.25
C ALA A 618 38.44 2.70 -19.54
N LEU A 619 39.65 2.73 -20.08
CA LEU A 619 40.09 1.90 -21.20
C LEU A 619 40.22 0.42 -20.79
N SER A 620 39.59 -0.47 -21.56
CA SER A 620 39.93 -1.88 -21.85
C SER A 620 38.82 -2.89 -21.54
N GLY A 621 38.15 -3.38 -22.59
CA GLY A 621 37.42 -4.65 -22.59
C GLY A 621 35.98 -4.55 -23.08
N GLY A 622 35.79 -4.61 -24.41
CA GLY A 622 34.48 -4.64 -25.05
C GLY A 622 33.76 -5.97 -24.82
N GLY A 623 32.90 -6.01 -23.80
CA GLY A 623 31.85 -7.00 -23.62
C GLY A 623 30.61 -6.30 -23.08
N ARG A 624 29.40 -6.76 -23.45
CA ARG A 624 28.16 -6.29 -22.80
C ARG A 624 28.31 -6.50 -21.31
N GLN A 625 28.32 -5.42 -20.52
CA GLN A 625 28.41 -5.54 -19.08
C GLN A 625 27.09 -6.06 -18.53
N THR A 626 27.12 -7.23 -17.91
CA THR A 626 26.01 -7.75 -17.13
C THR A 626 26.06 -7.16 -15.72
N ARG A 627 24.90 -6.79 -15.18
CA ARG A 627 24.76 -6.27 -13.82
C ARG A 627 23.67 -7.01 -13.06
N ASN A 628 24.00 -7.48 -11.86
CA ASN A 628 23.03 -8.07 -10.94
C ASN A 628 22.41 -6.97 -10.07
N LEU A 629 21.10 -6.82 -10.15
CA LEU A 629 20.31 -5.86 -9.37
C LEU A 629 19.44 -6.63 -8.37
N LYS A 630 19.67 -6.42 -7.07
CA LYS A 630 18.89 -7.05 -6.01
C LYS A 630 17.63 -6.22 -5.75
N VAL A 631 16.54 -6.54 -6.43
CA VAL A 631 15.28 -5.79 -6.32
C VAL A 631 14.54 -6.07 -5.01
N VAL A 632 14.72 -7.24 -4.40
CA VAL A 632 14.14 -7.58 -3.09
C VAL A 632 15.21 -8.18 -2.19
N SER A 633 15.18 -7.80 -0.91
CA SER A 633 15.91 -8.45 0.18
C SER A 633 15.03 -8.43 1.43
N SER A 634 14.29 -9.52 1.66
CA SER A 634 13.34 -9.63 2.78
C SER A 634 13.81 -10.67 3.79
N GLN A 635 13.77 -10.34 5.08
CA GLN A 635 13.88 -11.32 6.17
C GLN A 635 12.46 -11.69 6.60
N LEU A 636 12.10 -12.95 6.42
CA LEU A 636 10.78 -13.49 6.71
C LEU A 636 10.87 -14.45 7.90
N ALA A 637 9.95 -14.34 8.86
CA ALA A 637 9.90 -15.26 9.98
C ALA A 637 9.53 -16.67 9.50
N VAL A 638 10.29 -17.69 9.91
CA VAL A 638 9.98 -19.10 9.59
C VAL A 638 8.55 -19.45 9.99
N ALA A 639 8.12 -18.96 11.17
CA ALA A 639 6.79 -19.17 11.72
C ALA A 639 5.64 -18.63 10.85
N ASP A 640 5.92 -17.75 9.88
CA ASP A 640 4.91 -17.24 8.97
C ASP A 640 4.99 -17.91 7.59
N VAL A 641 6.19 -18.18 7.12
CA VAL A 641 6.42 -18.79 5.80
C VAL A 641 6.00 -20.26 5.76
N CYS A 642 6.15 -21.00 6.86
CA CYS A 642 5.72 -22.40 6.95
C CYS A 642 4.19 -22.60 6.99
N LYS A 643 3.43 -21.52 7.16
CA LYS A 643 1.98 -21.57 7.34
C LYS A 643 1.21 -21.47 6.03
N THR A 644 1.74 -20.87 4.97
CA THR A 644 1.03 -20.79 3.69
C THR A 644 1.97 -20.30 2.61
N PRO A 645 1.70 -20.57 1.32
CA PRO A 645 2.47 -19.97 0.24
C PRO A 645 2.43 -18.43 0.28
N PHE A 646 3.47 -17.80 -0.26
CA PHE A 646 3.54 -16.34 -0.40
C PHE A 646 3.91 -15.94 -1.82
N GLU A 647 3.55 -14.73 -2.23
CA GLU A 647 3.70 -14.23 -3.59
C GLU A 647 4.96 -13.38 -3.77
N ILE A 648 5.55 -13.47 -4.97
CA ILE A 648 6.44 -12.46 -5.52
C ILE A 648 5.76 -11.87 -6.75
N VAL A 649 5.49 -10.57 -6.71
CA VAL A 649 4.76 -9.84 -7.74
C VAL A 649 5.67 -8.80 -8.37
N TYR A 650 5.74 -8.78 -9.69
CA TYR A 650 6.46 -7.78 -10.47
C TYR A 650 5.50 -6.72 -11.00
N TYR A 651 5.89 -5.46 -10.95
CA TYR A 651 5.08 -4.36 -11.47
C TYR A 651 5.97 -3.24 -12.03
N GLU A 652 5.43 -2.52 -13.02
CA GLU A 652 6.05 -1.32 -13.59
C GLU A 652 5.55 -0.09 -12.83
N ASP A 653 6.46 0.81 -12.51
CA ASP A 653 6.18 2.14 -11.93
C ASP A 653 6.86 3.21 -12.80
N THR A 654 6.41 4.45 -12.68
CA THR A 654 7.00 5.59 -13.40
C THR A 654 7.65 6.55 -12.41
N ASP A 655 8.93 6.84 -12.61
CA ASP A 655 9.61 7.81 -11.76
C ASP A 655 9.19 9.27 -12.06
N ARG A 656 9.67 10.22 -11.25
CA ARG A 656 9.36 11.66 -11.40
C ARG A 656 9.81 12.24 -12.76
N ALA A 657 10.72 11.57 -13.47
CA ALA A 657 11.23 11.97 -14.77
C ALA A 657 10.55 11.23 -15.95
N GLY A 658 9.58 10.37 -15.67
CA GLY A 658 8.87 9.59 -16.69
C GLY A 658 9.56 8.28 -17.11
N ALA A 659 10.64 7.88 -16.44
CA ALA A 659 11.33 6.63 -16.73
C ALA A 659 10.58 5.43 -16.13
N LYS A 660 10.54 4.33 -16.89
CA LYS A 660 9.87 3.08 -16.47
C LYS A 660 10.79 2.26 -15.57
N LEU A 661 10.34 2.03 -14.34
CA LEU A 661 11.03 1.24 -13.34
C LEU A 661 10.31 -0.09 -13.12
N LEU A 662 11.02 -1.21 -13.27
CA LEU A 662 10.52 -2.52 -12.84
C LEU A 662 10.83 -2.72 -11.36
N LYS A 663 9.78 -2.92 -10.56
CA LYS A 663 9.85 -3.21 -9.14
C LYS A 663 9.31 -4.61 -8.85
N ALA A 664 9.66 -5.13 -7.68
CA ALA A 664 9.14 -6.38 -7.17
C ALA A 664 8.68 -6.20 -5.71
N ARG A 665 7.64 -6.95 -5.34
CA ARG A 665 7.11 -6.99 -3.98
C ARG A 665 6.92 -8.43 -3.54
N VAL A 666 7.25 -8.72 -2.28
CA VAL A 666 6.92 -9.99 -1.63
C VAL A 666 5.66 -9.79 -0.82
N VAL A 667 4.63 -10.61 -1.05
CA VAL A 667 3.33 -10.53 -0.38
C VAL A 667 3.04 -11.86 0.30
N GLY A 668 2.78 -11.88 1.60
CA GLY A 668 2.41 -13.09 2.33
C GLY A 668 1.41 -12.76 3.44
N ILE A 669 1.29 -13.65 4.42
CA ILE A 669 0.39 -13.44 5.57
C ILE A 669 0.78 -12.24 6.43
N TRP A 670 2.06 -11.85 6.37
CA TRP A 670 2.61 -10.65 7.01
C TRP A 670 2.27 -9.34 6.26
N GLY A 671 1.50 -9.41 5.17
CA GLY A 671 1.30 -8.27 4.26
C GLY A 671 2.36 -8.25 3.17
N GLY A 672 2.74 -7.06 2.69
CA GLY A 672 3.67 -6.96 1.57
C GLY A 672 4.87 -6.06 1.82
N ASN A 673 6.07 -6.57 1.53
CA ASN A 673 7.35 -5.85 1.60
C ASN A 673 7.76 -5.41 0.20
N GLU A 674 7.79 -4.09 -0.05
CA GLU A 674 8.31 -3.55 -1.30
C GLU A 674 9.83 -3.65 -1.36
N GLY A 675 10.33 -4.00 -2.55
CA GLY A 675 11.74 -3.89 -2.88
C GLY A 675 12.23 -2.45 -2.80
N ARG A 676 13.44 -2.25 -2.24
CA ARG A 676 14.05 -0.90 -2.17
C ARG A 676 14.64 -0.46 -3.51
N ASP A 677 15.06 -1.43 -4.32
CA ASP A 677 15.72 -1.19 -5.60
C ASP A 677 14.79 -1.54 -6.76
N ALA A 678 15.01 -0.88 -7.89
CA ALA A 678 14.25 -1.08 -9.12
C ALA A 678 15.19 -1.23 -10.32
N VAL A 679 14.73 -1.91 -11.37
CA VAL A 679 15.44 -1.95 -12.65
C VAL A 679 14.91 -0.84 -13.55
N ASP A 680 15.78 0.09 -13.92
CA ASP A 680 15.47 1.08 -14.95
C ASP A 680 15.45 0.42 -16.33
N LEU A 681 14.24 0.20 -16.84
CA LEU A 681 14.01 -0.50 -18.11
C LEU A 681 14.46 0.30 -19.34
N LYS A 682 14.76 1.61 -19.18
CA LYS A 682 15.33 2.42 -20.25
C LYS A 682 16.80 2.06 -20.49
N ASN A 683 17.55 1.89 -19.40
CA ASN A 683 19.00 1.69 -19.43
C ASN A 683 19.42 0.21 -19.34
N TRP A 684 18.56 -0.63 -18.76
CA TRP A 684 18.87 -2.03 -18.46
C TRP A 684 17.76 -2.97 -18.92
N GLN A 685 18.14 -4.03 -19.62
CA GLN A 685 17.24 -5.10 -20.05
C GLN A 685 17.40 -6.32 -19.11
N PRO A 686 16.35 -6.77 -18.41
CA PRO A 686 16.36 -8.02 -17.67
C PRO A 686 16.63 -9.22 -18.60
N VAL A 687 17.59 -10.08 -18.23
CA VAL A 687 17.95 -11.29 -18.98
C VAL A 687 17.88 -12.57 -18.16
N LYS A 688 17.95 -12.47 -16.83
CA LYS A 688 17.82 -13.62 -15.93
C LYS A 688 17.22 -13.21 -14.59
N GLU A 689 16.32 -14.05 -14.09
CA GLU A 689 15.74 -13.97 -12.76
C GLU A 689 16.42 -14.99 -11.85
N ILE A 690 16.76 -14.56 -10.64
CA ILE A 690 17.36 -15.39 -9.60
C ILE A 690 16.62 -15.11 -8.29
N ILE A 691 16.02 -16.12 -7.69
CA ILE A 691 15.42 -16.03 -6.34
C ILE A 691 16.21 -16.95 -5.42
N THR A 692 16.71 -16.42 -4.30
CA THR A 692 17.46 -17.20 -3.30
C THR A 692 16.69 -17.28 -1.99
N PHE A 693 16.81 -18.43 -1.33
CA PHE A 693 16.22 -18.73 -0.03
C PHE A 693 17.34 -19.17 0.92
N GLY A 694 17.72 -18.31 1.85
CA GLY A 694 18.80 -18.56 2.80
C GLY A 694 18.30 -18.66 4.23
N CYS A 695 18.72 -19.69 4.96
CA CYS A 695 18.47 -19.83 6.40
C CYS A 695 19.73 -20.35 7.10
N LYS A 696 19.91 -20.00 8.38
CA LYS A 696 21.07 -20.44 9.16
C LYS A 696 21.04 -21.96 9.35
N GLY A 697 22.09 -22.65 8.89
CA GLY A 697 22.21 -24.12 8.99
C GLY A 697 21.67 -24.89 7.78
N MET A 698 21.15 -24.19 6.76
CA MET A 698 20.59 -24.80 5.56
C MET A 698 21.38 -24.37 4.32
N ASN A 699 21.49 -25.26 3.33
CA ASN A 699 22.08 -24.90 2.05
C ASN A 699 21.24 -23.79 1.38
N LEU A 700 21.90 -22.82 0.77
CA LEU A 700 21.22 -21.76 0.01
C LEU A 700 20.47 -22.38 -1.16
N LEU A 701 19.15 -22.35 -1.12
CA LEU A 701 18.31 -22.84 -2.19
C LEU A 701 18.07 -21.71 -3.19
N ARG A 702 18.02 -22.05 -4.48
CA ARG A 702 18.02 -21.06 -5.56
C ARG A 702 17.11 -21.49 -6.70
N PHE A 703 16.23 -20.59 -7.09
CA PHE A 703 15.46 -20.63 -8.33
C PHE A 703 16.16 -19.73 -9.35
N GLU A 704 16.37 -20.22 -10.58
CA GLU A 704 16.98 -19.44 -11.65
C GLU A 704 16.22 -19.64 -12.95
N ARG A 705 15.99 -18.55 -13.67
CA ARG A 705 15.30 -18.62 -14.96
C ARG A 705 15.85 -17.58 -15.93
N ALA A 706 16.15 -18.02 -17.15
CA ALA A 706 16.43 -17.09 -18.25
C ALA A 706 15.15 -16.36 -18.66
N LEU A 707 15.26 -15.06 -18.94
CA LEU A 707 14.12 -14.21 -19.27
C LEU A 707 14.13 -13.84 -20.74
N ASP A 708 12.96 -13.94 -21.35
CA ASP A 708 12.67 -13.41 -22.68
C ASP A 708 12.56 -11.88 -22.61
N LYS A 709 12.51 -11.20 -23.75
CA LYS A 709 12.27 -9.75 -23.80
C LYS A 709 10.90 -9.45 -23.15
N ASN A 710 10.88 -8.64 -22.09
CA ASN A 710 9.72 -8.35 -21.22
C ASN A 710 9.24 -9.51 -20.31
N GLY A 711 10.05 -10.56 -20.11
CA GLY A 711 9.60 -11.80 -19.45
C GLY A 711 9.13 -11.70 -17.99
N LEU A 712 9.43 -10.60 -17.29
CA LEU A 712 8.96 -10.35 -15.92
C LEU A 712 7.66 -9.55 -15.84
N LYS A 713 7.22 -8.96 -16.96
CA LYS A 713 5.96 -8.24 -17.02
C LYS A 713 4.80 -9.25 -16.92
N ASP A 714 3.78 -8.90 -16.14
CA ASP A 714 2.58 -9.73 -15.94
C ASP A 714 2.89 -11.14 -15.39
N ARG A 715 3.92 -11.21 -14.54
CA ARG A 715 4.37 -12.45 -13.89
C ARG A 715 4.14 -12.40 -12.38
N VAL A 716 3.71 -13.52 -11.84
CA VAL A 716 3.55 -13.75 -10.40
C VAL A 716 4.09 -15.12 -10.04
N HIS A 717 4.76 -15.22 -8.89
CA HIS A 717 5.17 -16.49 -8.30
C HIS A 717 4.42 -16.68 -6.99
N SER A 718 3.87 -17.85 -6.74
CA SER A 718 3.47 -18.30 -5.40
C SER A 718 4.44 -19.37 -4.92
N ILE A 719 5.01 -19.15 -3.75
CA ILE A 719 6.14 -19.92 -3.21
C ILE A 719 5.67 -20.64 -1.95
N ALA A 720 5.63 -21.97 -1.99
CA ALA A 720 5.50 -22.79 -0.80
C ALA A 720 6.89 -23.07 -0.24
N LEU A 721 7.20 -22.60 0.96
CA LEU A 721 8.51 -22.72 1.57
C LEU A 721 8.41 -23.23 3.01
N ALA A 722 9.15 -24.30 3.31
CA ALA A 722 9.22 -24.94 4.63
C ALA A 722 7.85 -25.33 5.21
N ILE A 723 6.86 -25.60 4.35
CA ILE A 723 5.54 -26.07 4.79
C ILE A 723 5.68 -27.55 5.23
N PRO A 724 5.27 -27.89 6.47
CA PRO A 724 5.44 -29.23 7.03
C PRO A 724 4.41 -30.23 6.46
N ASP A 725 4.53 -31.49 6.88
CA ASP A 725 3.58 -32.54 6.51
C ASP A 725 2.19 -32.28 7.08
N LEU A 726 1.16 -32.65 6.32
CA LEU A 726 -0.23 -32.52 6.72
C LEU A 726 -0.79 -33.89 7.09
N SER A 727 -1.40 -33.98 8.26
CA SER A 727 -2.19 -35.14 8.67
C SER A 727 -3.52 -35.19 7.90
N GLU A 728 -4.19 -36.34 7.92
CA GLU A 728 -5.54 -36.49 7.36
C GLU A 728 -6.54 -35.54 8.02
N GLU A 729 -6.46 -35.38 9.34
CA GLU A 729 -7.31 -34.45 10.11
C GLU A 729 -7.05 -32.99 9.72
N GLN A 730 -5.78 -32.59 9.60
CA GLN A 730 -5.39 -31.25 9.16
C GLN A 730 -5.83 -30.99 7.72
N THR A 731 -5.77 -32.00 6.85
CA THR A 731 -6.23 -31.92 5.46
C THR A 731 -7.74 -31.72 5.40
N ALA A 732 -8.50 -32.48 6.20
CA ALA A 732 -9.95 -32.35 6.31
C ALA A 732 -10.38 -30.98 6.90
N ASP A 733 -9.69 -30.51 7.95
CA ASP A 733 -9.91 -29.18 8.51
C ASP A 733 -9.59 -28.07 7.51
N LEU A 734 -8.44 -28.15 6.83
CA LEU A 734 -8.06 -27.19 5.79
C LEU A 734 -9.14 -27.15 4.70
N GLN A 735 -9.59 -28.31 4.22
CA GLN A 735 -10.66 -28.38 3.21
C GLN A 735 -11.98 -27.76 3.72
N LYS A 736 -12.33 -27.97 5.00
CA LYS A 736 -13.49 -27.34 5.63
C LYS A 736 -13.34 -25.82 5.69
N ARG A 737 -12.16 -25.31 6.06
CA ARG A 737 -11.86 -23.87 6.11
C ARG A 737 -11.85 -23.22 4.72
N TRP A 738 -11.34 -23.91 3.70
CA TRP A 738 -11.44 -23.49 2.30
C TRP A 738 -12.87 -23.44 1.81
N THR A 739 -13.69 -24.42 2.20
CA THR A 739 -15.13 -24.43 1.89
C THR A 739 -15.87 -23.30 2.60
N ALA A 740 -15.53 -23.00 3.85
CA ALA A 740 -16.13 -21.93 4.65
C ALA A 740 -15.68 -20.52 4.23
N ALA A 741 -14.46 -20.37 3.71
CA ALA A 741 -13.92 -19.10 3.22
C ALA A 741 -14.43 -18.72 1.81
N ARG A 742 -15.25 -19.57 1.19
CA ARG A 742 -15.90 -19.28 -0.10
C ARG A 742 -16.73 -18.01 0.01
N SER A 743 -16.68 -17.21 -1.04
CA SER A 743 -17.44 -15.96 -1.15
C SER A 743 -18.16 -15.94 -2.49
N GLU A 744 -19.42 -15.50 -2.49
CA GLU A 744 -20.20 -15.26 -3.71
C GLU A 744 -19.73 -14.03 -4.50
N ARG A 745 -18.79 -13.26 -3.94
CA ARG A 745 -18.23 -12.05 -4.56
C ARG A 745 -17.11 -12.37 -5.54
N ALA A 746 -17.03 -11.61 -6.63
CA ALA A 746 -15.89 -11.66 -7.53
C ALA A 746 -14.60 -11.30 -6.76
N PRO A 747 -13.55 -12.14 -6.76
CA PRO A 747 -12.27 -11.77 -6.16
C PRO A 747 -11.50 -10.82 -7.08
N ASP A 748 -10.59 -10.02 -6.51
CA ASP A 748 -9.59 -9.32 -7.33
C ASP A 748 -8.62 -10.31 -8.02
N HIS A 749 -7.89 -9.86 -9.06
CA HIS A 749 -7.02 -10.73 -9.86
C HIS A 749 -5.91 -11.41 -9.05
N ILE A 750 -5.38 -10.73 -8.02
CA ILE A 750 -4.34 -11.32 -7.17
C ILE A 750 -4.93 -12.36 -6.22
N SER A 751 -6.15 -12.15 -5.72
CA SER A 751 -6.89 -13.11 -4.90
C SER A 751 -7.25 -14.34 -5.70
N LEU A 752 -7.70 -14.18 -6.95
CA LEU A 752 -7.94 -15.31 -7.87
C LEU A 752 -6.68 -16.16 -8.05
N TRP A 753 -5.54 -15.52 -8.29
CA TRP A 753 -4.25 -16.22 -8.39
C TRP A 753 -3.88 -16.93 -7.08
N GLN A 754 -3.98 -16.23 -5.93
CA GLN A 754 -3.67 -16.79 -4.63
C GLN A 754 -4.53 -18.03 -4.33
N TRP A 755 -5.84 -17.97 -4.59
CA TRP A 755 -6.73 -19.12 -4.43
C TRP A 755 -6.36 -20.26 -5.36
N PHE A 756 -6.11 -19.96 -6.63
CA PHE A 756 -5.69 -20.95 -7.62
C PHE A 756 -4.39 -21.67 -7.19
N ALA A 757 -3.41 -20.89 -6.77
CA ALA A 757 -2.07 -21.37 -6.48
C ALA A 757 -1.99 -22.07 -5.13
N HIS A 758 -2.55 -21.48 -4.08
CA HIS A 758 -2.50 -22.04 -2.73
C HIS A 758 -3.29 -23.34 -2.64
N ALA A 759 -4.44 -23.45 -3.31
CA ALA A 759 -5.21 -24.69 -3.33
C ALA A 759 -4.41 -25.85 -3.94
N ARG A 760 -3.71 -25.59 -5.05
CA ARG A 760 -2.89 -26.59 -5.74
C ARG A 760 -1.66 -26.98 -4.92
N LEU A 761 -0.95 -25.99 -4.37
CA LEU A 761 0.19 -26.24 -3.51
C LEU A 761 -0.22 -27.01 -2.24
N ALA A 762 -1.35 -26.65 -1.62
CA ALA A 762 -1.89 -27.36 -0.45
C ALA A 762 -2.32 -28.81 -0.80
N GLY A 763 -3.02 -29.00 -1.93
CA GLY A 763 -3.42 -30.32 -2.41
C GLY A 763 -2.23 -31.22 -2.71
N PHE A 764 -1.20 -30.66 -3.35
CA PHE A 764 0.06 -31.38 -3.58
C PHE A 764 0.72 -31.79 -2.28
N ILE A 765 0.84 -30.87 -1.31
CA ILE A 765 1.46 -31.13 -0.01
C ILE A 765 0.69 -32.22 0.74
N ALA A 766 -0.64 -32.17 0.75
CA ALA A 766 -1.48 -33.18 1.41
C ALA A 766 -1.33 -34.57 0.77
N ALA A 767 -1.41 -34.66 -0.56
CA ALA A 767 -1.26 -35.93 -1.28
C ALA A 767 0.16 -36.51 -1.13
N GLN A 768 1.18 -35.65 -1.18
CA GLN A 768 2.56 -36.04 -0.91
C GLN A 768 2.71 -36.59 0.51
N SER A 769 2.21 -35.88 1.52
CA SER A 769 2.32 -36.30 2.92
C SER A 769 1.60 -37.61 3.20
N ALA A 770 0.43 -37.83 2.60
CA ALA A 770 -0.29 -39.09 2.72
C ALA A 770 0.49 -40.27 2.10
N HIS A 771 1.00 -40.09 0.87
CA HIS A 771 1.76 -41.15 0.20
C HIS A 771 3.11 -41.45 0.87
N GLU A 772 3.83 -40.42 1.32
CA GLU A 772 5.09 -40.62 2.04
C GLU A 772 4.87 -41.34 3.37
N LYS A 773 3.76 -41.09 4.07
CA LYS A 773 3.38 -41.84 5.27
C LYS A 773 3.10 -43.31 4.97
N GLU A 774 2.37 -43.61 3.89
CA GLU A 774 2.16 -44.98 3.44
C GLU A 774 3.49 -45.70 3.14
N LEU A 775 4.40 -45.04 2.43
CA LEU A 775 5.73 -45.58 2.14
C LEU A 775 6.56 -45.81 3.41
N VAL A 776 6.45 -44.93 4.41
CA VAL A 776 7.07 -45.11 5.73
C VAL A 776 6.56 -46.37 6.40
N ASP A 777 5.25 -46.57 6.42
CA ASP A 777 4.62 -47.72 7.08
C ASP A 777 4.97 -49.04 6.36
N VAL A 778 5.08 -49.03 5.04
CA VAL A 778 5.42 -50.21 4.22
C VAL A 778 6.90 -50.56 4.28
N LEU A 779 7.79 -49.56 4.19
CA LEU A 779 9.24 -49.77 4.08
C LEU A 779 9.97 -49.73 5.43
N GLY A 780 9.31 -49.27 6.50
CA GLY A 780 9.90 -49.13 7.83
C GLY A 780 11.01 -48.07 7.90
N VAL A 781 10.88 -47.00 7.12
CA VAL A 781 11.84 -45.87 7.10
C VAL A 781 11.37 -44.69 7.95
N HIS A 782 12.26 -43.76 8.27
CA HIS A 782 11.95 -42.53 9.01
C HIS A 782 12.21 -41.29 8.17
N LEU A 783 11.36 -40.27 8.32
CA LEU A 783 11.44 -39.01 7.56
C LEU A 783 11.80 -37.83 8.47
N SER A 784 12.60 -36.90 7.94
CA SER A 784 12.86 -35.60 8.54
C SER A 784 12.94 -34.50 7.48
N ARG A 785 12.36 -33.34 7.78
CA ARG A 785 12.40 -32.15 6.90
C ARG A 785 13.25 -31.01 7.48
N GLU A 786 13.88 -31.21 8.64
CA GLU A 786 14.62 -30.16 9.35
C GLU A 786 15.74 -29.55 8.50
N ASN A 787 16.49 -30.39 7.79
CA ASN A 787 17.61 -29.98 6.94
C ASN A 787 17.29 -30.03 5.43
N SER A 788 16.05 -30.34 5.05
CA SER A 788 15.57 -30.36 3.66
C SER A 788 14.14 -29.82 3.60
N PRO A 789 13.96 -28.49 3.64
CA PRO A 789 12.63 -27.88 3.63
C PRO A 789 11.98 -28.08 2.26
N ARG A 790 10.65 -28.12 2.23
CA ARG A 790 9.94 -28.05 0.96
C ARG A 790 10.09 -26.67 0.33
N ILE A 791 10.39 -26.63 -0.97
CA ILE A 791 10.35 -25.45 -1.83
C ILE A 791 9.67 -25.85 -3.13
N MET A 792 8.54 -25.19 -3.38
CA MET A 792 7.81 -25.29 -4.64
C MET A 792 7.49 -23.89 -5.12
N VAL A 793 7.63 -23.65 -6.42
CA VAL A 793 7.33 -22.36 -7.04
C VAL A 793 6.28 -22.59 -8.11
N LEU A 794 5.08 -22.04 -7.89
CA LEU A 794 4.04 -21.98 -8.91
C LEU A 794 4.09 -20.61 -9.57
N THR A 795 4.40 -20.57 -10.86
CA THR A 795 4.53 -19.33 -11.64
C THR A 795 3.34 -19.15 -12.57
N GLY A 796 2.72 -17.97 -12.52
CA GLY A 796 1.73 -17.51 -13.48
C GLY A 796 2.35 -16.43 -14.37
N ALA A 797 2.22 -16.56 -15.69
CA ALA A 797 2.73 -15.56 -16.63
C ALA A 797 1.91 -15.52 -17.93
N LEU A 798 1.76 -14.33 -18.52
CA LEU A 798 1.30 -14.20 -19.90
C LEU A 798 2.44 -14.57 -20.87
N ASN A 799 2.18 -15.50 -21.78
CA ASN A 799 3.15 -15.83 -22.82
C ASN A 799 3.06 -14.86 -24.02
N GLY A 800 3.98 -14.99 -24.98
CA GLY A 800 4.03 -14.13 -26.18
C GLY A 800 2.76 -14.14 -27.06
N SER A 801 1.90 -15.16 -26.93
CA SER A 801 0.59 -15.25 -27.61
C SER A 801 -0.57 -14.68 -26.77
N LYS A 802 -0.27 -13.97 -25.66
CA LYS A 802 -1.25 -13.43 -24.69
C LYS A 802 -2.13 -14.49 -24.00
N THR A 803 -1.70 -15.75 -23.98
CA THR A 803 -2.33 -16.79 -23.16
C THR A 803 -1.60 -16.87 -21.83
N PHE A 804 -2.33 -16.77 -20.72
CA PHE A 804 -1.80 -16.99 -19.38
C PHE A 804 -1.45 -18.47 -19.17
N GLU A 805 -0.27 -18.72 -18.63
CA GLU A 805 0.29 -20.04 -18.40
C GLU A 805 0.63 -20.19 -16.92
N ALA A 806 0.33 -21.37 -16.36
CA ALA A 806 0.71 -21.71 -14.99
C ALA A 806 1.70 -22.88 -15.02
N ARG A 807 2.82 -22.74 -14.30
CA ARG A 807 3.89 -23.72 -14.23
C ARG A 807 4.28 -24.00 -12.79
N LEU A 808 4.25 -25.27 -12.41
CA LEU A 808 4.75 -25.72 -11.11
C LEU A 808 6.21 -26.13 -11.24
N ASP A 809 7.05 -25.77 -10.28
CA ASP A 809 8.45 -26.15 -10.21
C ASP A 809 8.77 -26.71 -8.82
N LEU A 810 9.18 -27.98 -8.75
CA LEU A 810 9.48 -28.72 -7.53
C LEU A 810 10.98 -28.63 -7.22
N LEU A 811 11.40 -27.48 -6.69
CA LEU A 811 12.81 -27.18 -6.45
C LEU A 811 13.46 -28.10 -5.41
N ASN A 812 12.78 -28.31 -4.28
CA ASN A 812 13.20 -29.24 -3.23
C ASN A 812 11.97 -29.78 -2.51
N ILE A 813 11.61 -31.04 -2.68
CA ILE A 813 10.36 -31.57 -2.10
C ILE A 813 10.54 -32.86 -1.29
N GLN A 814 11.61 -33.62 -1.55
CA GLN A 814 11.84 -34.88 -0.86
C GLN A 814 12.41 -34.64 0.56
N PRO A 815 11.93 -35.38 1.58
CA PRO A 815 12.49 -35.32 2.92
C PRO A 815 13.85 -36.02 2.99
N VAL A 816 14.57 -35.79 4.10
CA VAL A 816 15.67 -36.66 4.50
C VAL A 816 15.08 -37.97 5.01
N VAL A 817 15.55 -39.09 4.48
CA VAL A 817 15.06 -40.43 4.80
C VAL A 817 16.18 -41.22 5.47
N SER A 818 15.87 -41.91 6.57
CA SER A 818 16.80 -42.81 7.27
C SER A 818 16.17 -44.18 7.52
N GLY A 819 16.98 -45.23 7.55
CA GLY A 819 16.53 -46.62 7.64
C GLY A 819 17.53 -47.56 6.99
N ASP A 820 17.08 -48.76 6.60
CA ASP A 820 17.87 -49.65 5.76
C ASP A 820 18.15 -49.01 4.39
N ASN A 821 19.38 -49.17 3.87
CA ASN A 821 19.80 -48.49 2.64
C ASN A 821 18.92 -48.86 1.44
N GLN A 822 18.50 -50.13 1.30
CA GLN A 822 17.64 -50.54 0.17
C GLN A 822 16.23 -49.98 0.32
N ALA A 823 15.71 -49.91 1.53
CA ALA A 823 14.42 -49.30 1.83
C ALA A 823 14.43 -47.78 1.58
N VAL A 824 15.53 -47.09 1.95
CA VAL A 824 15.74 -45.66 1.68
C VAL A 824 15.79 -45.39 0.17
N ASP A 825 16.55 -46.20 -0.58
CA ASP A 825 16.68 -46.06 -2.03
C ASP A 825 15.32 -46.29 -2.73
N ALA A 826 14.60 -47.34 -2.31
CA ALA A 826 13.25 -47.64 -2.81
C ALA A 826 12.26 -46.51 -2.51
N PHE A 827 12.29 -45.96 -1.29
CA PHE A 827 11.46 -44.82 -0.92
C PHE A 827 11.69 -43.62 -1.85
N ARG A 828 12.95 -43.25 -2.09
CA ARG A 828 13.29 -42.04 -2.86
C ARG A 828 12.92 -42.13 -4.35
N ILE A 829 13.01 -43.34 -4.92
CA ILE A 829 12.54 -43.62 -6.27
C ILE A 829 11.00 -43.57 -6.32
N ALA A 830 10.32 -44.31 -5.43
CA ALA A 830 8.87 -44.39 -5.40
C ALA A 830 8.23 -43.01 -5.16
N ALA A 831 8.70 -42.28 -4.14
CA ALA A 831 8.26 -40.93 -3.84
C ALA A 831 8.53 -39.99 -5.02
N GLY A 832 9.69 -40.09 -5.67
CA GLY A 832 10.06 -39.28 -6.83
C GLY A 832 9.21 -39.51 -8.08
N ILE A 833 8.86 -40.77 -8.36
CA ILE A 833 7.92 -41.12 -9.43
C ILE A 833 6.52 -40.60 -9.11
N PHE A 834 6.06 -40.79 -7.87
CA PHE A 834 4.74 -40.35 -7.43
C PHE A 834 4.58 -38.83 -7.57
N VAL A 835 5.52 -38.04 -7.04
CA VAL A 835 5.44 -36.56 -7.12
C VAL A 835 5.53 -36.03 -8.55
N SER A 836 6.28 -36.71 -9.43
CA SER A 836 6.36 -36.39 -10.86
C SER A 836 5.09 -36.76 -11.63
N ALA A 837 4.25 -37.64 -11.10
CA ALA A 837 2.91 -37.89 -11.62
C ALA A 837 1.88 -36.90 -11.02
N LEU A 838 1.97 -36.68 -9.72
CA LEU A 838 1.08 -35.81 -8.94
C LEU A 838 1.10 -34.36 -9.43
N GLU A 839 2.26 -33.84 -9.84
CA GLU A 839 2.39 -32.47 -10.38
C GLU A 839 1.43 -32.22 -11.55
N ALA A 840 1.27 -33.18 -12.45
CA ALA A 840 0.41 -33.05 -13.62
C ALA A 840 -1.06 -33.11 -13.22
N GLU A 841 -1.38 -33.99 -12.27
CA GLU A 841 -2.73 -34.17 -11.77
C GLU A 841 -3.23 -32.93 -11.01
N ILE A 842 -2.44 -32.44 -10.06
CA ILE A 842 -2.73 -31.22 -9.28
C ILE A 842 -2.88 -30.00 -10.19
N MET A 843 -2.04 -29.90 -11.22
CA MET A 843 -2.13 -28.82 -12.18
C MET A 843 -3.29 -29.00 -13.17
N SER A 844 -3.87 -30.21 -13.29
CA SER A 844 -4.73 -30.62 -14.41
C SER A 844 -4.07 -30.35 -15.76
N GLY A 845 -2.77 -30.58 -15.81
CA GLY A 845 -1.89 -30.26 -16.92
C GLY A 845 -1.20 -31.47 -17.49
N LYS A 846 -0.05 -31.24 -18.12
CA LYS A 846 0.81 -32.30 -18.63
C LYS A 846 2.17 -32.20 -17.92
N GLY A 847 2.57 -33.30 -17.31
CA GLY A 847 3.93 -33.52 -16.78
C GLY A 847 4.68 -34.51 -17.66
N VAL A 848 5.84 -34.96 -17.17
CA VAL A 848 6.76 -35.82 -17.92
C VAL A 848 6.08 -37.07 -18.48
N PHE A 849 5.29 -37.78 -17.67
CA PHE A 849 4.65 -39.03 -18.11
C PHE A 849 3.57 -38.80 -19.18
N GLN A 850 2.83 -37.69 -19.11
CA GLN A 850 1.84 -37.34 -20.12
C GLN A 850 2.48 -36.94 -21.45
N PHE A 851 3.69 -36.36 -21.44
CA PHE A 851 4.44 -36.07 -22.67
C PHE A 851 5.03 -37.31 -23.32
N TRP A 852 5.40 -38.30 -22.53
CA TRP A 852 5.92 -39.55 -23.07
C TRP A 852 4.85 -40.36 -23.80
N GLY A 853 3.64 -40.47 -23.27
CA GLY A 853 2.61 -41.32 -23.86
C GLY A 853 3.13 -42.76 -24.05
N LYS A 854 3.23 -43.23 -25.31
CA LYS A 854 3.76 -44.57 -25.66
C LYS A 854 5.22 -44.55 -26.16
N ASN A 855 6.00 -43.52 -25.82
CA ASN A 855 7.39 -43.41 -26.29
C ASN A 855 8.27 -44.57 -25.82
N ARG A 856 9.33 -44.84 -26.59
CA ARG A 856 10.46 -45.63 -26.10
C ARG A 856 11.39 -44.71 -25.31
N LEU A 857 11.94 -45.21 -24.22
CA LEU A 857 12.85 -44.45 -23.37
C LEU A 857 14.29 -44.93 -23.56
N GLN A 858 15.20 -43.98 -23.69
CA GLN A 858 16.64 -44.17 -23.69
C GLN A 858 17.20 -43.86 -22.31
N ILE A 859 18.22 -44.61 -21.90
CA ILE A 859 18.94 -44.35 -20.64
C ILE A 859 20.24 -43.63 -20.99
N ILE A 860 20.45 -42.46 -20.39
CA ILE A 860 21.65 -41.65 -20.54
C ILE A 860 22.43 -41.71 -19.22
N ALA A 861 23.69 -42.13 -19.30
CA ALA A 861 24.58 -42.16 -18.15
C ALA A 861 24.80 -40.77 -17.53
N ASP A 862 25.10 -40.74 -16.24
CA ASP A 862 25.38 -39.52 -15.46
C ASP A 862 26.67 -38.81 -15.91
N SER A 863 27.64 -39.59 -16.41
CA SER A 863 28.96 -39.09 -16.81
C SER A 863 29.66 -40.00 -17.85
N GLY A 864 30.88 -39.63 -18.25
CA GLY A 864 31.74 -40.47 -19.10
C GLY A 864 31.47 -40.38 -20.60
N ASN A 865 32.04 -41.35 -21.34
CA ASN A 865 32.03 -41.36 -22.81
C ASN A 865 30.64 -41.62 -23.40
N GLN A 866 29.80 -42.39 -22.70
CA GLN A 866 28.42 -42.67 -23.14
C GLN A 866 27.58 -41.39 -23.19
N LYS A 867 27.63 -40.56 -22.14
CA LYS A 867 26.97 -39.25 -22.13
C LYS A 867 27.47 -38.32 -23.22
N LYS A 868 28.79 -38.23 -23.42
CA LYS A 868 29.39 -37.41 -24.49
C LYS A 868 28.97 -37.88 -25.88
N ALA A 869 28.90 -39.19 -26.11
CA ALA A 869 28.43 -39.77 -27.37
C ALA A 869 26.95 -39.46 -27.60
N TRP A 870 26.11 -39.58 -26.55
CA TRP A 870 24.70 -39.25 -26.64
C TRP A 870 24.46 -37.76 -26.94
N LEU A 871 25.17 -36.83 -26.28
CA LEU A 871 25.03 -35.39 -26.53
C LEU A 871 25.35 -35.01 -27.99
N LYS A 872 26.40 -35.62 -28.57
CA LYS A 872 26.73 -35.45 -30.00
C LYS A 872 25.63 -36.01 -30.91
N PHE A 873 25.10 -37.18 -30.56
CA PHE A 873 24.01 -37.81 -31.30
C PHE A 873 22.71 -37.00 -31.21
N ALA A 874 22.33 -36.51 -30.04
CA ALA A 874 21.13 -35.71 -29.78
C ALA A 874 21.11 -34.41 -30.60
N ALA A 875 22.25 -33.70 -30.66
CA ALA A 875 22.40 -32.51 -31.50
C ALA A 875 22.15 -32.80 -32.99
N SER A 876 22.59 -33.96 -33.49
CA SER A 876 22.36 -34.38 -34.89
C SER A 876 20.92 -34.82 -35.18
N ARG A 877 20.09 -35.00 -34.14
CA ARG A 877 18.71 -35.54 -34.22
C ARG A 877 17.63 -34.49 -33.93
N GLY A 878 17.99 -33.21 -33.80
CA GLY A 878 17.02 -32.13 -33.59
C GLY A 878 16.48 -32.02 -32.16
N VAL A 879 17.17 -32.61 -31.17
CA VAL A 879 16.91 -32.29 -29.75
C VAL A 879 17.28 -30.83 -29.52
N SER A 880 16.48 -30.09 -28.76
CA SER A 880 16.70 -28.66 -28.59
C SER A 880 17.99 -28.35 -27.83
N GLU A 881 18.60 -27.20 -28.13
CA GLU A 881 19.81 -26.74 -27.44
C GLU A 881 19.59 -26.59 -25.92
N ARG A 882 18.38 -26.23 -25.49
CA ARG A 882 18.01 -26.12 -24.07
C ARG A 882 18.06 -27.48 -23.37
N ALA A 883 17.44 -28.51 -23.95
CA ALA A 883 17.48 -29.87 -23.42
C ALA A 883 18.91 -30.45 -23.42
N ILE A 884 19.67 -30.24 -24.50
CA ILE A 884 21.08 -30.65 -24.58
C ILE A 884 21.91 -29.98 -23.49
N LYS A 885 21.75 -28.68 -23.28
CA LYS A 885 22.46 -27.93 -22.24
C LYS A 885 22.11 -28.45 -20.85
N ALA A 886 20.82 -28.62 -20.54
CA ALA A 886 20.36 -29.15 -19.26
C ALA A 886 20.95 -30.54 -18.98
N ILE A 887 20.84 -31.46 -19.93
CA ILE A 887 21.37 -32.83 -19.81
C ILE A 887 22.89 -32.83 -19.73
N SER A 888 23.59 -31.93 -20.43
CA SER A 888 25.06 -31.85 -20.34
C SER A 888 25.54 -31.48 -18.94
N THR A 889 24.77 -30.67 -18.21
CA THR A 889 25.11 -30.17 -16.87
C THR A 889 24.68 -31.08 -15.73
N THR A 890 23.63 -31.91 -15.92
CA THR A 890 23.17 -32.80 -14.85
C THR A 890 24.20 -33.88 -14.50
N ARG A 891 24.16 -34.36 -13.26
CA ARG A 891 24.93 -35.53 -12.77
C ARG A 891 24.01 -36.72 -12.46
N SER A 892 22.78 -36.66 -12.94
CA SER A 892 21.78 -37.72 -12.83
C SER A 892 21.86 -38.66 -14.02
N VAL A 893 21.44 -39.90 -13.82
CA VAL A 893 21.02 -40.79 -14.91
C VAL A 893 19.71 -40.24 -15.47
N VAL A 894 19.56 -40.20 -16.79
CA VAL A 894 18.39 -39.62 -17.45
C VAL A 894 17.62 -40.67 -18.22
N LEU A 895 16.31 -40.74 -18.02
CA LEU A 895 15.38 -41.46 -18.88
C LEU A 895 14.78 -40.47 -19.89
N PHE A 896 15.15 -40.61 -21.16
CA PHE A 896 14.85 -39.63 -22.20
C PHE A 896 14.01 -40.27 -23.33
N PRO A 897 12.92 -39.63 -23.81
CA PRO A 897 12.11 -40.19 -24.88
C PRO A 897 12.82 -40.16 -26.24
N GLU A 898 12.53 -41.12 -27.14
CA GLU A 898 13.11 -41.13 -28.49
C GLU A 898 12.55 -40.04 -29.40
N THR A 899 11.27 -39.69 -29.24
CA THR A 899 10.60 -38.65 -30.02
C THR A 899 10.05 -37.54 -29.13
N PRO A 900 10.01 -36.27 -29.58
CA PRO A 900 9.44 -35.18 -28.80
C PRO A 900 7.92 -35.32 -28.73
N ALA A 901 7.32 -34.70 -27.70
CA ALA A 901 5.89 -34.39 -27.74
C ALA A 901 5.66 -33.20 -28.69
N MET A 902 4.50 -33.15 -29.35
CA MET A 902 4.14 -32.02 -30.20
C MET A 902 3.18 -31.10 -29.45
N ILE A 903 3.57 -29.84 -29.24
CA ILE A 903 2.73 -28.78 -28.66
C ILE A 903 2.70 -27.64 -29.66
N ASN A 904 1.51 -27.26 -30.14
CA ASN A 904 1.32 -26.19 -31.12
C ASN A 904 2.27 -26.34 -32.33
N GLU A 905 2.35 -27.57 -32.85
CA GLU A 905 3.23 -27.98 -33.97
C GLU A 905 4.74 -27.83 -33.72
N GLN A 906 5.14 -27.52 -32.48
CA GLN A 906 6.55 -27.47 -32.07
C GLN A 906 6.94 -28.70 -31.24
N PRO A 907 8.16 -29.22 -31.43
CA PRO A 907 8.69 -30.30 -30.62
C PRO A 907 8.99 -29.80 -29.20
N PHE A 908 8.59 -30.57 -28.20
CA PHE A 908 8.83 -30.31 -26.79
C PHE A 908 9.34 -31.56 -26.08
N TRP A 909 10.43 -31.40 -25.34
CA TRP A 909 11.09 -32.49 -24.64
C TRP A 909 10.80 -32.47 -23.13
N ALA A 910 10.65 -33.65 -22.54
CA ALA A 910 10.52 -33.84 -21.11
C ALA A 910 11.18 -35.17 -20.74
N TRP A 911 11.87 -35.24 -19.61
CA TRP A 911 12.63 -36.41 -19.18
C TRP A 911 12.58 -36.63 -17.67
N LEU A 912 13.02 -37.79 -17.20
CA LEU A 912 13.12 -38.11 -15.78
C LEU A 912 14.60 -38.19 -15.40
N GLU A 913 14.98 -37.55 -14.31
CA GLU A 913 16.33 -37.62 -13.74
C GLU A 913 16.34 -38.48 -12.48
N ILE A 914 17.36 -39.34 -12.35
CA ILE A 914 17.61 -40.18 -11.18
C ILE A 914 19.03 -39.91 -10.70
N ASN A 915 19.18 -39.36 -9.50
CA ASN A 915 20.50 -39.10 -8.93
C ASN A 915 21.15 -40.43 -8.50
N PRO A 916 22.28 -40.85 -9.07
CA PRO A 916 22.87 -42.17 -8.78
C PRO A 916 23.47 -42.30 -7.37
N LYS A 917 23.60 -41.20 -6.62
CA LYS A 917 24.10 -41.19 -5.24
C LYS A 917 23.00 -41.16 -4.20
N THR A 918 21.93 -40.42 -4.49
CA THR A 918 20.83 -40.22 -3.54
C THR A 918 19.58 -40.96 -3.94
N TRP A 919 19.48 -41.50 -5.16
CA TRP A 919 18.28 -42.13 -5.74
C TRP A 919 17.04 -41.23 -5.82
N GLU A 920 17.21 -39.93 -5.55
CA GLU A 920 16.18 -38.93 -5.78
C GLU A 920 15.82 -38.93 -7.27
N THR A 921 14.52 -39.07 -7.51
CA THR A 921 13.94 -39.15 -8.84
C THR A 921 13.02 -37.94 -9.05
N ILE A 922 13.15 -37.26 -10.20
CA ILE A 922 12.34 -36.07 -10.48
C ILE A 922 12.13 -35.89 -11.99
N GLY A 923 10.93 -35.45 -12.38
CA GLY A 923 10.62 -35.03 -13.74
C GLY A 923 11.25 -33.68 -14.09
N VAL A 924 11.66 -33.49 -15.35
CA VAL A 924 12.24 -32.24 -15.87
C VAL A 924 11.66 -31.93 -17.23
N LEU A 925 11.25 -30.68 -17.43
CA LEU A 925 10.79 -30.15 -18.70
C LEU A 925 11.94 -29.49 -19.46
N GLU A 926 11.84 -29.40 -20.79
CA GLU A 926 12.80 -28.69 -21.65
C GLU A 926 13.08 -27.25 -21.23
N THR A 927 12.08 -26.59 -20.63
CA THR A 927 12.15 -25.23 -20.12
C THR A 927 12.94 -25.12 -18.80
N GLY A 928 13.29 -26.25 -18.18
CA GLY A 928 14.15 -26.36 -17.01
C GLY A 928 13.40 -26.59 -15.68
N GLU A 929 12.09 -26.38 -15.64
CA GLU A 929 11.26 -26.64 -14.46
C GLU A 929 11.24 -28.14 -14.13
N ARG A 930 11.32 -28.44 -12.84
CA ARG A 930 11.16 -29.80 -12.30
C ARG A 930 9.71 -30.03 -11.95
N GLY A 931 8.83 -30.06 -12.94
CA GLY A 931 7.39 -29.94 -12.68
C GLY A 931 6.50 -30.09 -13.91
N ALA A 932 5.23 -29.77 -13.74
CA ALA A 932 4.22 -29.79 -14.81
C ALA A 932 3.85 -28.38 -15.30
N PHE A 933 3.35 -28.31 -16.55
CA PHE A 933 2.84 -27.07 -17.15
C PHE A 933 1.38 -27.23 -17.63
N VAL A 934 0.64 -26.10 -17.66
CA VAL A 934 -0.69 -25.98 -18.26
C VAL A 934 -0.75 -24.77 -19.20
N SER A 935 -1.13 -24.99 -20.46
CA SER A 935 -1.45 -23.93 -21.43
C SER A 935 -2.82 -24.13 -22.12
N GLU A 936 -3.43 -23.02 -22.52
CA GLU A 936 -4.64 -22.80 -23.35
C GLU A 936 -6.07 -22.79 -22.74
N ALA A 937 -6.43 -23.50 -21.68
CA ALA A 937 -7.86 -23.54 -21.25
C ALA A 937 -8.23 -22.78 -19.95
N ILE A 938 -7.25 -22.44 -19.10
CA ILE A 938 -7.51 -21.81 -17.78
C ILE A 938 -7.71 -20.28 -17.90
N VAL A 939 -7.27 -19.68 -19.00
CA VAL A 939 -7.23 -18.21 -19.23
C VAL A 939 -8.57 -17.64 -19.69
N GLN A 940 -9.39 -18.43 -20.37
CA GLN A 940 -10.70 -17.96 -20.83
C GLN A 940 -11.68 -17.76 -19.67
N ALA A 941 -11.36 -18.22 -18.46
CA ALA A 941 -12.11 -17.94 -17.23
C ALA A 941 -11.61 -16.67 -16.49
N LEU A 942 -10.54 -16.03 -16.96
CA LEU A 942 -9.97 -14.80 -16.39
C LEU A 942 -10.44 -13.52 -17.11
N VAL A 943 -11.43 -13.63 -18.01
CA VAL A 943 -12.09 -12.50 -18.68
C VAL A 943 -13.57 -12.50 -18.27
N PRO A 944 -14.14 -11.37 -17.82
CA PRO A 944 -15.53 -11.32 -17.45
C PRO A 944 -16.46 -11.35 -18.69
N ASP A 945 -17.72 -11.62 -18.40
CA ASP A 945 -18.93 -11.36 -19.18
C ASP A 945 -19.52 -12.53 -19.97
N GLY A 946 -20.85 -12.52 -20.10
CA GLY A 946 -21.77 -13.51 -20.70
C GLY A 946 -21.48 -13.94 -22.15
N SER A 947 -20.26 -14.38 -22.39
CA SER A 947 -19.66 -14.62 -23.70
C SER A 947 -19.87 -16.03 -24.19
N GLY A 948 -20.04 -17.07 -23.35
CA GLY A 948 -20.27 -18.44 -23.84
C GLY A 948 -21.48 -18.56 -24.78
N LEU A 949 -22.62 -17.99 -24.40
CA LEU A 949 -23.84 -17.95 -25.23
C LEU A 949 -23.69 -17.02 -26.44
N ALA A 950 -23.12 -15.84 -26.26
CA ALA A 950 -22.91 -14.88 -27.34
C ALA A 950 -21.89 -15.39 -28.37
N LEU A 951 -20.75 -15.93 -27.94
CA LEU A 951 -19.69 -16.50 -28.75
C LEU A 951 -20.17 -17.76 -29.49
N GLY A 952 -20.94 -18.61 -28.81
CA GLY A 952 -21.68 -19.71 -29.45
C GLY A 952 -22.62 -19.17 -30.53
N PHE A 953 -23.43 -18.17 -30.23
CA PHE A 953 -24.37 -17.53 -31.16
C PHE A 953 -23.65 -16.93 -32.39
N TRP A 954 -22.60 -16.14 -32.19
CA TRP A 954 -21.79 -15.57 -33.26
C TRP A 954 -21.13 -16.65 -34.11
N LYS A 955 -20.58 -17.71 -33.50
CA LYS A 955 -19.98 -18.82 -34.26
C LYS A 955 -21.02 -19.65 -35.00
N GLY A 956 -22.22 -19.81 -34.45
CA GLY A 956 -23.36 -20.46 -35.10
C GLY A 956 -23.88 -19.67 -36.31
N VAL A 957 -23.91 -18.33 -36.21
CA VAL A 957 -24.23 -17.44 -37.35
C VAL A 957 -23.13 -17.53 -38.40
N GLU A 958 -21.86 -17.36 -38.01
CA GLU A 958 -20.71 -17.38 -38.92
C GLU A 958 -20.60 -18.72 -39.67
N THR A 959 -20.71 -19.85 -38.97
CA THR A 959 -20.64 -21.18 -39.59
C THR A 959 -21.84 -21.43 -40.51
N SER A 960 -23.01 -20.85 -40.21
CA SER A 960 -24.18 -20.92 -41.10
C SER A 960 -24.02 -20.01 -42.33
N VAL A 961 -23.36 -18.86 -42.21
CA VAL A 961 -22.99 -17.99 -43.35
C VAL A 961 -22.02 -18.73 -44.28
N TRP A 962 -20.99 -19.37 -43.72
CA TRP A 962 -20.01 -20.12 -44.49
C TRP A 962 -20.57 -21.42 -45.07
N GLY A 963 -21.42 -22.15 -44.32
CA GLY A 963 -22.14 -23.32 -44.82
C GLY A 963 -23.08 -22.96 -45.97
N MET A 964 -23.87 -21.88 -45.82
CA MET A 964 -24.72 -21.37 -46.90
C MET A 964 -23.90 -21.01 -48.13
N SER A 965 -22.78 -20.31 -47.93
CA SER A 965 -21.89 -19.91 -49.02
C SER A 965 -21.27 -21.13 -49.71
N ALA A 966 -20.84 -22.14 -48.95
CA ALA A 966 -20.24 -23.36 -49.50
C ALA A 966 -21.24 -24.18 -50.32
N PHE A 967 -22.48 -24.36 -49.84
CA PHE A 967 -23.50 -25.09 -50.58
C PHE A 967 -24.05 -24.31 -51.79
N ILE A 968 -24.18 -22.99 -51.68
CA ILE A 968 -24.49 -22.14 -52.85
C ILE A 968 -23.37 -22.23 -53.91
N LEU A 969 -22.11 -22.21 -53.49
CA LEU A 969 -20.96 -22.36 -54.40
C LEU A 969 -20.86 -23.76 -55.02
N GLN A 970 -21.42 -24.78 -54.36
CA GLN A 970 -21.58 -26.14 -54.91
C GLN A 970 -22.80 -26.30 -55.83
N GLY A 971 -23.58 -25.24 -56.03
CA GLY A 971 -24.70 -25.20 -56.97
C GLY A 971 -26.08 -25.32 -56.34
N ASP A 972 -26.20 -25.36 -55.01
CA ASP A 972 -27.50 -25.41 -54.34
C ASP A 972 -28.24 -24.07 -54.43
N SER A 973 -29.56 -24.11 -54.66
CA SER A 973 -30.41 -22.93 -54.51
C SER A 973 -30.42 -22.43 -53.06
N THR A 974 -30.70 -21.15 -52.81
CA THR A 974 -30.69 -20.57 -51.45
C THR A 974 -31.56 -21.37 -50.45
N ALA A 975 -32.68 -21.94 -50.90
CA ALA A 975 -33.54 -22.79 -50.06
C ALA A 975 -32.91 -24.17 -49.76
N GLN A 976 -32.24 -24.79 -50.75
CA GLN A 976 -31.53 -26.06 -50.60
C GLN A 976 -30.26 -25.89 -49.75
N ALA A 977 -29.46 -24.85 -50.02
CA ALA A 977 -28.30 -24.50 -49.21
C ALA A 977 -28.69 -24.25 -47.74
N ALA A 978 -29.86 -23.63 -47.49
CA ALA A 978 -30.36 -23.42 -46.13
C ALA A 978 -30.86 -24.69 -45.46
N ALA A 979 -31.34 -25.68 -46.21
CA ALA A 979 -31.70 -26.99 -45.69
C ALA A 979 -30.45 -27.83 -45.38
N ASN A 980 -29.48 -27.85 -46.29
CA ASN A 980 -28.22 -28.60 -46.14
C ASN A 980 -27.33 -28.00 -45.05
N THR A 981 -27.22 -26.67 -44.98
CA THR A 981 -26.55 -25.98 -43.86
C THR A 981 -27.22 -26.30 -42.54
N ARG A 982 -28.57 -26.32 -42.47
CA ARG A 982 -29.28 -26.68 -41.23
C ARG A 982 -28.97 -28.11 -40.79
N LYS A 983 -28.87 -29.05 -41.74
CA LYS A 983 -28.53 -30.45 -41.47
C LYS A 983 -27.09 -30.59 -40.96
N LEU A 984 -26.13 -29.98 -41.65
CA LEU A 984 -24.71 -29.93 -41.25
C LEU A 984 -24.54 -29.34 -39.84
N MET A 985 -25.23 -28.23 -39.56
CA MET A 985 -25.18 -27.57 -38.25
C MET A 985 -25.83 -28.41 -37.16
N GLY A 986 -26.87 -29.19 -37.48
CA GLY A 986 -27.48 -30.18 -36.59
C GLY A 986 -26.49 -31.29 -36.21
N GLU A 987 -25.85 -31.90 -37.20
CA GLU A 987 -24.88 -32.99 -37.00
C GLU A 987 -23.64 -32.54 -36.21
N LEU A 988 -23.08 -31.36 -36.53
CA LEU A 988 -22.00 -30.74 -35.75
C LEU A 988 -22.41 -30.49 -34.30
N SER A 989 -23.63 -29.99 -34.08
CA SER A 989 -24.14 -29.73 -32.73
C SER A 989 -24.39 -31.01 -31.92
N GLU A 990 -24.69 -32.13 -32.59
CA GLU A 990 -24.84 -33.44 -31.95
C GLU A 990 -23.48 -34.08 -31.62
N GLN A 991 -22.46 -33.91 -32.46
CA GLN A 991 -21.11 -34.39 -32.17
C GLN A 991 -20.46 -33.60 -31.02
N LEU A 992 -20.67 -32.28 -30.98
CA LEU A 992 -20.25 -31.44 -29.85
C LEU A 992 -20.96 -31.84 -28.54
N ALA A 993 -22.15 -32.45 -28.61
CA ALA A 993 -22.88 -32.89 -27.42
C ALA A 993 -22.44 -34.26 -26.85
N LYS A 994 -21.67 -35.07 -27.60
CA LYS A 994 -21.37 -36.49 -27.27
C LYS A 994 -20.06 -36.75 -26.50
N PHE A 995 -19.28 -35.73 -26.17
CA PHE A 995 -18.00 -35.87 -25.45
C PHE A 995 -18.15 -36.17 -23.92
N SER A 996 -19.29 -36.68 -23.44
CA SER A 996 -19.66 -36.72 -22.01
C SER A 996 -19.75 -38.09 -21.31
N ASP A 997 -19.54 -39.22 -21.98
CA ASP A 997 -19.77 -40.55 -21.36
C ASP A 997 -18.45 -41.31 -21.08
N SER A 998 -18.38 -41.94 -19.91
CA SER A 998 -17.18 -42.46 -19.20
C SER A 998 -16.56 -43.76 -19.75
N ILE A 999 -15.29 -44.00 -19.40
CA ILE A 999 -14.64 -45.33 -19.39
C ILE A 999 -14.20 -45.62 -17.94
N GLU A 1000 -14.73 -46.69 -17.35
CA GLU A 1000 -14.31 -47.24 -16.05
C GLU A 1000 -13.18 -48.26 -16.22
N VAL A 1001 -12.21 -48.25 -15.28
CA VAL A 1001 -11.41 -49.43 -14.91
C VAL A 1001 -11.33 -49.47 -13.38
N SER A 1002 -11.79 -50.57 -12.79
CA SER A 1002 -11.87 -50.78 -11.33
C SER A 1002 -10.60 -51.43 -10.78
N ILE A 1003 -10.14 -50.98 -9.61
CA ILE A 1003 -9.24 -51.74 -8.71
C ILE A 1003 -9.63 -51.48 -7.24
N GLY A 1004 -10.24 -52.47 -6.56
CA GLY A 1004 -10.30 -52.58 -5.09
C GLY A 1004 -11.47 -51.93 -4.31
N ASP A 1005 -11.59 -52.32 -3.02
CA ASP A 1005 -12.74 -52.08 -2.10
C ASP A 1005 -12.45 -51.11 -0.91
N LEU A 1006 -11.44 -50.25 -1.00
CA LEU A 1006 -11.24 -49.14 -0.06
C LEU A 1006 -10.91 -47.87 -0.85
N SER A 1007 -11.88 -46.96 -0.96
CA SER A 1007 -11.69 -45.66 -1.62
C SER A 1007 -11.90 -44.51 -0.63
N VAL A 1008 -10.81 -43.99 -0.08
CA VAL A 1008 -10.74 -42.60 0.36
C VAL A 1008 -10.23 -41.81 -0.84
N ASP A 1009 -11.15 -41.11 -1.49
CA ASP A 1009 -10.96 -40.51 -2.81
C ASP A 1009 -10.40 -39.08 -2.70
N LEU A 1010 -9.09 -38.97 -2.50
CA LEU A 1010 -8.32 -37.71 -2.57
C LEU A 1010 -7.73 -37.44 -3.98
N VAL A 1011 -8.02 -38.33 -4.95
CA VAL A 1011 -7.42 -38.39 -6.29
C VAL A 1011 -8.50 -38.32 -7.38
N SER A 1012 -9.79 -38.21 -7.03
CA SER A 1012 -10.78 -37.87 -8.05
C SER A 1012 -10.40 -36.53 -8.64
N THR A 1013 -10.13 -36.59 -9.93
CA THR A 1013 -9.97 -35.50 -10.90
C THR A 1013 -11.20 -34.58 -11.00
N LYS A 1014 -12.02 -34.54 -9.95
CA LYS A 1014 -12.98 -33.49 -9.58
C LYS A 1014 -12.36 -32.41 -8.69
N VAL A 1015 -11.07 -32.11 -8.85
CA VAL A 1015 -10.58 -30.74 -8.56
C VAL A 1015 -10.96 -29.81 -9.73
N THR A 1016 -12.26 -29.78 -10.06
CA THR A 1016 -12.85 -28.60 -10.69
C THR A 1016 -12.90 -27.54 -9.60
N LEU A 1017 -12.25 -26.37 -9.78
CA LEU A 1017 -12.38 -25.13 -8.97
C LEU A 1017 -13.49 -25.19 -7.90
N ALA A 1018 -13.25 -25.95 -6.82
CA ALA A 1018 -14.29 -26.29 -5.87
C ALA A 1018 -14.35 -25.15 -4.86
N GLY A 1019 -14.91 -24.04 -5.33
CA GLY A 1019 -14.93 -22.73 -4.69
C GLY A 1019 -16.09 -21.85 -5.14
N PHE A 1020 -16.59 -22.05 -6.36
CA PHE A 1020 -17.79 -21.37 -6.87
C PHE A 1020 -18.87 -22.40 -7.17
N SER A 1021 -19.95 -22.36 -6.40
CA SER A 1021 -21.24 -22.95 -6.77
C SER A 1021 -22.32 -22.06 -6.18
N SER A 1022 -22.86 -21.16 -6.99
CA SER A 1022 -24.20 -20.62 -6.76
C SER A 1022 -25.18 -21.77 -6.96
N GLU A 1023 -25.97 -22.11 -5.95
CA GLU A 1023 -27.06 -23.07 -6.10
C GLU A 1023 -28.23 -22.45 -6.88
N LYS A 1024 -28.00 -22.23 -8.18
CA LYS A 1024 -28.77 -22.85 -9.25
C LYS A 1024 -27.77 -23.32 -10.31
N THR A 1025 -27.12 -24.44 -9.98
CA THR A 1025 -26.47 -25.42 -10.86
C THR A 1025 -25.71 -24.89 -12.08
N TYR A 1026 -24.59 -24.20 -11.84
CA TYR A 1026 -23.63 -23.91 -12.90
C TYR A 1026 -22.61 -25.05 -13.02
N SER A 1027 -22.67 -25.77 -14.13
CA SER A 1027 -21.72 -26.82 -14.48
C SER A 1027 -20.54 -26.22 -15.26
N PRO A 1028 -19.31 -26.77 -15.20
CA PRO A 1028 -18.29 -26.50 -16.24
C PRO A 1028 -18.80 -26.81 -17.65
N TRP A 1029 -19.83 -27.65 -17.72
CA TRP A 1029 -20.63 -27.94 -18.91
C TRP A 1029 -21.69 -26.87 -19.23
N GLU A 1030 -21.94 -25.83 -18.43
CA GLU A 1030 -22.89 -24.74 -18.74
C GLU A 1030 -22.24 -23.58 -19.53
N GLY A 1031 -20.93 -23.35 -19.39
CA GLY A 1031 -20.20 -22.53 -20.37
C GLY A 1031 -20.14 -23.20 -21.74
N TYR A 1032 -19.94 -24.53 -21.76
CA TYR A 1032 -19.94 -25.36 -22.96
C TYR A 1032 -21.35 -25.60 -23.53
N LYS A 1033 -22.36 -25.87 -22.69
CA LYS A 1033 -23.78 -25.92 -23.09
C LYS A 1033 -24.29 -24.54 -23.47
N GLY A 1034 -23.80 -23.47 -22.85
CA GLY A 1034 -24.06 -22.08 -23.25
C GLY A 1034 -23.49 -21.79 -24.64
N PHE A 1035 -22.28 -22.26 -24.93
CA PHE A 1035 -21.70 -22.24 -26.28
C PHE A 1035 -22.49 -23.08 -27.29
N VAL A 1036 -22.84 -24.33 -26.98
CA VAL A 1036 -23.63 -25.21 -27.87
C VAL A 1036 -25.06 -24.69 -28.06
N THR A 1037 -25.66 -24.11 -27.02
CA THR A 1037 -27.00 -23.49 -27.05
C THR A 1037 -26.97 -22.19 -27.87
N GLY A 1038 -25.98 -21.33 -27.62
CA GLY A 1038 -25.68 -20.17 -28.45
C GLY A 1038 -25.49 -20.57 -29.92
N PHE A 1039 -24.68 -21.58 -30.21
CA PHE A 1039 -24.39 -22.09 -31.56
C PHE A 1039 -25.66 -22.54 -32.29
N LYS A 1040 -26.55 -23.27 -31.61
CA LYS A 1040 -27.87 -23.64 -32.14
C LYS A 1040 -28.79 -22.43 -32.36
N MET A 1041 -28.80 -21.46 -31.42
CA MET A 1041 -29.61 -20.25 -31.52
C MET A 1041 -29.14 -19.32 -32.66
N GLY A 1042 -27.83 -19.12 -32.81
CA GLY A 1042 -27.24 -18.31 -33.87
C GLY A 1042 -27.47 -18.89 -35.27
N SER A 1043 -27.28 -20.20 -35.41
CA SER A 1043 -27.60 -20.91 -36.66
C SER A 1043 -29.08 -20.80 -37.04
N SER A 1044 -29.96 -21.02 -36.06
CA SER A 1044 -31.42 -20.91 -36.25
C SER A 1044 -31.86 -19.47 -36.56
N PHE A 1045 -31.26 -18.48 -35.90
CA PHE A 1045 -31.50 -17.06 -36.14
C PHE A 1045 -31.11 -16.65 -37.57
N TYR A 1046 -29.92 -17.02 -38.03
CA TYR A 1046 -29.48 -16.72 -39.39
C TYR A 1046 -30.34 -17.43 -40.45
N LEU A 1047 -30.55 -18.75 -40.32
CA LEU A 1047 -31.28 -19.54 -41.31
C LEU A 1047 -32.79 -19.25 -41.34
N SER A 1048 -33.38 -18.73 -40.26
CA SER A 1048 -34.78 -18.29 -40.25
C SER A 1048 -34.98 -16.94 -40.96
N ARG A 1049 -33.99 -16.03 -40.89
CA ARG A 1049 -34.00 -14.78 -41.67
C ARG A 1049 -33.78 -15.01 -43.15
N VAL A 1050 -32.91 -15.96 -43.53
CA VAL A 1050 -32.75 -16.40 -44.93
C VAL A 1050 -34.06 -16.98 -45.48
N LYS A 1051 -34.79 -17.80 -44.69
CA LYS A 1051 -36.12 -18.30 -45.08
C LYS A 1051 -37.17 -17.19 -45.29
N LYS A 1052 -37.14 -16.14 -44.46
CA LYS A 1052 -38.04 -14.97 -44.60
C LYS A 1052 -37.71 -14.11 -45.82
N THR A 1053 -36.46 -14.07 -46.27
CA THR A 1053 -36.04 -13.31 -47.46
C THR A 1053 -36.12 -14.12 -48.75
N ALA A 1054 -36.15 -15.44 -48.70
CA ALA A 1054 -36.38 -16.33 -49.85
C ALA A 1054 -37.86 -16.69 -50.09
N GLY A 1055 -38.76 -16.27 -49.20
CA GLY A 1055 -40.21 -16.46 -49.31
C GLY A 1055 -40.99 -15.22 -49.77
N ASN A 1056 -40.29 -14.16 -50.15
CA ASN A 1056 -40.82 -13.00 -50.89
C ASN A 1056 -40.33 -13.04 -52.33
#